data_AF-A0A812LPG9-F1
#
_entry.id   AF-A0A812LPG9-F1
#
_cell.length_a   1.000
_cell.length_b   1.000
_cell.length_c   1.000
_cell.angle_alpha   90.00
_cell.angle_beta   90.00
_cell.angle_gamma   90.00
#
_symmetry.space_group_name_H-M   'P 1'
#
loop_
_entity.id
_entity.type
_entity.pdbx_description
1 polymer ?
#
loop_
_entity_poly.entity_id
_entity_poly.type
_entity_poly.pdbx_seq_one_letter_code
_entity_poly.pdbx_strand_id
1 'polypeptide(L)'
;MSQNMQQWMRATFYKTNKVPGTARKLLEQQLLVLAFEPGPAWLLEGDNQEGHVPCPDDAQVPDRLFLHIGHCNYSTWHFVGMRMNVSEEHEEFRDMDSGCNVLQVAVTPPELAPEGYDHGVVSDLEFMAKMDLTRSWKVKGHMISLSEKHWQHLDASSQVVPLLDVQLSDLEGQDVFWVWRGSVYEADQRSRQAAKKTKQRGRGEKRKAAGPADKKKAKKPKPAEPAGSADVADEGTAQHAAESLDIETIGELLDPYGERAHGSEDEQPDAQEPNDPSAELDERPMEVHPAGGIGSWSDDEEACPNTPERVPSEASMDDFMDHLLQQGSEAVEADEDVRPKPHDAGASPAGELAAEAADAPNPARGSGDDAATERPDRAPFRKSEFQLTCGKLRYYAHTNTLIAICDNPAHDDCRKERSLLAHPRSKGRGTLGGQGRPLGALVHWLRSQFEYDTHQKHMKCKGSKAERLQARECYIIFFRKDKFEKAHVKRFKTLVEDILDWLAANHSPRSMTSLMLEECSPLFAEEWQQTCKQRRGAQAASLQAPQRWQVQSSKIRQELGVGQSTQLWTSHPDLKLAGVPENARVKEVLDLAVYGYLGSDLACQLLAGRQAADAEALKSMCSELFTDISQNPYRKTFTRKNGHAPCMTTATSFYCHSRDRMVLPVEMLYFQGHDLRMKIPSQMPRSSLQSLAGQGICLPVLATLVFCLQNTDSLPV
;
A
#
# COMPACT_ATOMS: atom_id res chain seq x y z
N MET A 1 3.25 24.51 -15.44
CA MET A 1 2.35 23.46 -15.96
C MET A 1 2.22 22.28 -15.00
N SER A 2 3.17 21.33 -14.90
CA SER A 2 3.01 20.12 -14.04
C SER A 2 2.60 20.42 -12.59
N GLN A 3 3.19 21.42 -11.93
CA GLN A 3 2.75 21.82 -10.57
C GLN A 3 1.30 22.32 -10.51
N ASN A 4 0.84 23.10 -11.50
CA ASN A 4 -0.53 23.60 -11.60
C ASN A 4 -1.51 22.42 -11.83
N MET A 5 -1.14 21.47 -12.70
CA MET A 5 -1.87 20.22 -12.90
C MET A 5 -1.96 19.40 -11.61
N GLN A 6 -0.86 19.22 -10.88
CA GLN A 6 -0.87 18.50 -9.60
C GLN A 6 -1.75 19.19 -8.54
N GLN A 7 -1.77 20.52 -8.49
CA GLN A 7 -2.65 21.28 -7.60
C GLN A 7 -4.13 21.08 -7.97
N TRP A 8 -4.46 21.18 -9.26
CA TRP A 8 -5.81 20.89 -9.76
C TRP A 8 -6.23 19.46 -9.48
N MET A 9 -5.41 18.47 -9.83
CA MET A 9 -5.73 17.06 -9.56
C MET A 9 -5.92 16.78 -8.06
N ARG A 10 -5.18 17.46 -7.18
CA ARG A 10 -5.44 17.41 -5.73
C ARG A 10 -6.81 18.01 -5.40
N ALA A 11 -7.13 19.20 -5.89
CA ALA A 11 -8.45 19.81 -5.63
C ALA A 11 -9.61 18.93 -6.13
N THR A 12 -9.49 18.37 -7.35
CA THR A 12 -10.54 17.62 -8.05
C THR A 12 -10.68 16.15 -7.61
N PHE A 13 -9.58 15.45 -7.31
CA PHE A 13 -9.59 14.00 -7.06
C PHE A 13 -9.19 13.60 -5.63
N TYR A 14 -8.82 14.53 -4.74
CA TYR A 14 -8.51 14.20 -3.34
C TYR A 14 -9.79 13.89 -2.54
N LYS A 15 -9.70 12.92 -1.62
CA LYS A 15 -10.85 12.49 -0.80
C LYS A 15 -11.07 13.49 0.34
N THR A 16 -12.09 14.35 0.23
CA THR A 16 -12.47 15.26 1.32
C THR A 16 -13.25 14.54 2.43
N ASN A 17 -14.29 13.74 2.13
CA ASN A 17 -14.94 12.89 3.17
C ASN A 17 -15.68 11.64 2.64
N LYS A 18 -15.21 10.46 3.08
CA LYS A 18 -15.87 9.12 3.10
C LYS A 18 -16.39 8.48 1.80
N VAL A 19 -16.77 9.23 0.77
CA VAL A 19 -17.18 8.68 -0.54
C VAL A 19 -16.26 9.24 -1.64
N PRO A 20 -15.74 8.42 -2.57
CA PRO A 20 -15.04 8.95 -3.75
C PRO A 20 -16.02 9.74 -4.63
N GLY A 21 -15.69 11.01 -4.93
CA GLY A 21 -16.42 11.80 -5.93
C GLY A 21 -16.36 11.15 -7.32
N THR A 22 -17.28 11.54 -8.21
CA THR A 22 -17.44 10.93 -9.55
C THR A 22 -16.14 10.95 -10.35
N ALA A 23 -15.48 12.11 -10.42
CA ALA A 23 -14.17 12.28 -11.04
C ALA A 23 -13.12 11.27 -10.51
N ARG A 24 -13.09 11.05 -9.19
CA ARG A 24 -12.17 10.09 -8.58
C ARG A 24 -12.51 8.64 -8.92
N LYS A 25 -13.78 8.29 -9.03
CA LYS A 25 -14.18 6.94 -9.46
C LYS A 25 -13.72 6.66 -10.88
N LEU A 26 -13.89 7.60 -11.80
CA LEU A 26 -13.43 7.47 -13.19
C LEU A 26 -11.91 7.27 -13.27
N LEU A 27 -11.14 8.01 -12.47
CA LEU A 27 -9.68 7.84 -12.36
C LEU A 27 -9.29 6.49 -11.70
N GLU A 28 -9.98 6.07 -10.62
CA GLU A 28 -9.75 4.76 -9.98
C GLU A 28 -10.19 3.57 -10.88
N GLN A 29 -11.05 3.81 -11.87
CA GLN A 29 -11.54 2.83 -12.87
C GLN A 29 -10.82 2.89 -14.23
N GLN A 30 -9.83 3.78 -14.40
CA GLN A 30 -9.13 4.00 -15.69
C GLN A 30 -10.06 4.41 -16.84
N LEU A 31 -11.17 5.11 -16.54
CA LEU A 31 -12.15 5.59 -17.52
C LEU A 31 -11.97 7.08 -17.85
N LEU A 32 -10.97 7.76 -17.29
CA LEU A 32 -10.75 9.19 -17.47
C LEU A 32 -9.80 9.50 -18.64
N VAL A 33 -10.24 10.38 -19.54
CA VAL A 33 -9.40 11.02 -20.55
C VAL A 33 -9.37 12.53 -20.29
N LEU A 34 -8.18 13.12 -20.31
CA LEU A 34 -7.99 14.57 -20.23
C LEU A 34 -7.82 15.13 -21.64
N ALA A 35 -8.65 16.08 -22.02
CA ALA A 35 -8.48 16.88 -23.22
C ALA A 35 -7.78 18.19 -22.87
N PHE A 36 -6.67 18.46 -23.54
CA PHE A 36 -5.91 19.70 -23.43
C PHE A 36 -6.22 20.55 -24.66
N GLU A 37 -6.97 21.62 -24.44
CA GLU A 37 -7.33 22.57 -25.49
C GLU A 37 -6.36 23.76 -25.44
N PRO A 38 -5.66 24.10 -26.54
CA PRO A 38 -4.84 25.30 -26.59
C PRO A 38 -5.73 26.56 -26.65
N GLY A 39 -5.23 27.65 -26.09
CA GLY A 39 -5.82 28.98 -26.18
C GLY A 39 -4.76 30.05 -26.45
N PRO A 40 -5.17 31.31 -26.72
CA PRO A 40 -4.23 32.42 -26.84
C PRO A 40 -3.40 32.54 -25.55
N ALA A 41 -2.12 32.91 -25.67
CA ALA A 41 -1.32 33.25 -24.50
C ALA A 41 -2.00 34.39 -23.73
N TRP A 42 -2.09 34.30 -22.41
CA TRP A 42 -2.67 35.39 -21.62
C TRP A 42 -1.74 36.58 -21.69
N LEU A 43 -2.23 37.68 -22.27
CA LEU A 43 -1.53 38.96 -22.21
C LEU A 43 -1.50 39.44 -20.75
N LEU A 44 -0.43 40.14 -20.39
CA LEU A 44 -0.30 40.75 -19.08
C LEU A 44 -1.16 42.00 -19.04
N GLU A 45 -2.40 41.85 -18.59
CA GLU A 45 -3.40 42.93 -18.60
C GLU A 45 -2.91 44.17 -17.85
N GLY A 46 -2.96 45.29 -18.59
CA GLY A 46 -3.24 46.62 -18.05
C GLY A 46 -4.71 47.04 -18.21
N ASP A 47 -5.56 46.18 -18.81
CA ASP A 47 -6.99 46.42 -19.03
C ASP A 47 -7.77 45.13 -18.73
N ASN A 48 -8.74 45.20 -17.79
CA ASN A 48 -9.62 44.08 -17.40
C ASN A 48 -10.73 43.85 -18.45
N GLN A 49 -10.37 43.66 -19.72
CA GLN A 49 -11.33 43.28 -20.76
C GLN A 49 -10.91 41.94 -21.35
N GLU A 50 -11.81 40.95 -21.30
CA GLU A 50 -11.71 39.65 -21.97
C GLU A 50 -11.81 39.79 -23.52
N GLY A 51 -11.27 40.88 -24.07
CA GLY A 51 -11.14 41.18 -25.48
C GLY A 51 -10.06 40.29 -26.09
N HIS A 52 -10.49 39.11 -26.56
CA HIS A 52 -9.68 38.16 -27.29
C HIS A 52 -8.99 38.84 -28.49
N VAL A 53 -7.68 39.08 -28.41
CA VAL A 53 -6.90 39.58 -29.55
C VAL A 53 -6.61 38.39 -30.48
N PRO A 54 -7.18 38.32 -31.69
CA PRO A 54 -6.88 37.26 -32.63
C PRO A 54 -5.41 37.36 -33.08
N CYS A 55 -4.69 36.24 -33.14
CA CYS A 55 -3.31 36.25 -33.59
C CYS A 55 -3.29 36.26 -35.13
N PRO A 56 -2.59 37.20 -35.80
CA PRO A 56 -2.68 37.32 -37.26
C PRO A 56 -2.21 36.10 -38.07
N ASP A 57 -1.47 35.17 -37.45
CA ASP A 57 -0.93 33.95 -38.07
C ASP A 57 -1.60 32.65 -37.56
N ASP A 58 -2.88 32.69 -37.15
CA ASP A 58 -3.66 31.53 -36.65
C ASP A 58 -3.98 30.43 -37.71
N ALA A 59 -3.18 30.32 -38.79
CA ALA A 59 -3.43 29.42 -39.93
C ALA A 59 -3.35 27.91 -39.59
N GLN A 60 -2.75 27.54 -38.45
CA GLN A 60 -2.85 26.21 -37.84
C GLN A 60 -2.93 26.34 -36.32
N VAL A 61 -4.17 26.39 -35.79
CA VAL A 61 -4.40 26.21 -34.36
C VAL A 61 -4.05 24.75 -34.02
N PRO A 62 -3.18 24.47 -33.04
CA PRO A 62 -2.76 23.11 -32.73
C PRO A 62 -3.95 22.24 -32.31
N ASP A 63 -3.91 20.97 -32.68
CA ASP A 63 -4.96 20.03 -32.33
C ASP A 63 -5.11 19.89 -30.82
N ARG A 64 -6.36 19.63 -30.40
CA ARG A 64 -6.66 19.25 -29.02
C ARG A 64 -5.92 17.96 -28.71
N LEU A 65 -5.12 17.97 -27.65
CA LEU A 65 -4.33 16.79 -27.25
C LEU A 65 -5.12 15.98 -26.23
N PHE A 66 -5.29 14.68 -26.47
CA PHE A 66 -6.01 13.79 -25.56
C PHE A 66 -5.03 12.84 -24.85
N LEU A 67 -5.26 12.63 -23.55
CA LEU A 67 -4.44 11.75 -22.72
C LEU A 67 -5.33 10.90 -21.81
N HIS A 68 -5.40 9.60 -22.12
CA HIS A 68 -6.04 8.61 -21.25
C HIS A 68 -5.16 8.33 -20.03
N ILE A 69 -5.71 8.41 -18.82
CA ILE A 69 -4.93 8.25 -17.59
C ILE A 69 -4.93 6.80 -17.11
N GLY A 70 -3.94 6.02 -17.56
CA GLY A 70 -3.77 4.61 -17.20
C GLY A 70 -3.28 4.39 -15.76
N HIS A 71 -2.42 5.26 -15.22
CA HIS A 71 -1.94 5.16 -13.84
C HIS A 71 -1.70 6.52 -13.20
N CYS A 72 -2.07 6.70 -11.93
CA CYS A 72 -1.81 7.91 -11.15
C CYS A 72 -1.26 7.58 -9.75
N ASN A 73 -0.11 8.16 -9.39
CA ASN A 73 0.45 8.06 -8.05
C ASN A 73 -0.17 9.12 -7.14
N TYR A 74 -1.20 8.76 -6.36
CA TYR A 74 -1.90 9.67 -5.44
C TYR A 74 -1.05 10.33 -4.35
N SER A 75 0.23 9.96 -4.16
CA SER A 75 1.12 10.65 -3.22
C SER A 75 1.82 11.84 -3.87
N THR A 76 2.27 11.72 -5.11
CA THR A 76 2.99 12.77 -5.84
C THR A 76 2.09 13.56 -6.79
N TRP A 77 1.05 12.91 -7.31
CA TRP A 77 0.17 13.37 -8.39
C TRP A 77 0.82 13.39 -9.78
N HIS A 78 1.90 12.61 -9.95
CA HIS A 78 2.38 12.19 -11.26
C HIS A 78 1.54 11.04 -11.81
N PHE A 79 1.44 10.97 -13.14
CA PHE A 79 0.65 9.98 -13.84
C PHE A 79 1.35 9.53 -15.13
N VAL A 80 0.98 8.35 -15.60
CA VAL A 80 1.35 7.81 -16.91
C VAL A 80 0.05 7.59 -17.68
N GLY A 81 0.03 8.03 -18.92
CA GLY A 81 -1.13 7.97 -19.78
C GLY A 81 -0.80 7.59 -21.21
N MET A 82 -1.83 7.28 -21.98
CA MET A 82 -1.75 6.97 -23.40
C MET A 82 -2.27 8.16 -24.19
N ARG A 83 -1.42 8.74 -25.05
CA ARG A 83 -1.80 9.82 -25.97
C ARG A 83 -2.79 9.28 -26.99
N MET A 84 -3.82 10.07 -27.24
CA MET A 84 -4.85 9.83 -28.25
C MET A 84 -4.95 11.08 -29.13
N ASN A 85 -5.33 10.90 -30.39
CA ASN A 85 -5.57 12.01 -31.32
C ASN A 85 -7.02 11.95 -31.81
N VAL A 86 -7.55 13.07 -32.30
CA VAL A 86 -8.76 13.04 -33.12
C VAL A 86 -8.36 12.41 -34.45
N SER A 87 -9.06 11.37 -34.90
CA SER A 87 -8.78 10.77 -36.21
C SER A 87 -9.50 11.56 -37.29
N GLU A 88 -8.74 12.24 -38.15
CA GLU A 88 -9.28 12.92 -39.35
C GLU A 88 -9.93 11.90 -40.31
N GLU A 89 -9.33 10.71 -40.42
CA GLU A 89 -9.88 9.56 -41.17
C GLU A 89 -11.20 9.02 -40.61
N HIS A 90 -11.67 9.56 -39.46
CA HIS A 90 -12.95 9.19 -38.86
C HIS A 90 -13.93 10.37 -38.78
N GLU A 91 -13.68 11.49 -39.46
CA GLU A 91 -14.69 12.55 -39.58
C GLU A 91 -15.98 12.07 -40.27
N GLU A 92 -15.89 11.06 -41.15
CA GLU A 92 -17.06 10.38 -41.76
C GLU A 92 -18.02 9.76 -40.73
N PHE A 93 -17.56 9.48 -39.51
CA PHE A 93 -18.39 8.94 -38.42
C PHE A 93 -19.05 10.02 -37.55
N ARG A 94 -18.80 11.32 -37.76
CA ARG A 94 -19.46 12.40 -37.01
C ARG A 94 -20.97 12.48 -37.25
N ASP A 95 -21.45 12.03 -38.41
CA ASP A 95 -22.86 12.08 -38.79
C ASP A 95 -23.70 10.87 -38.29
N MET A 96 -23.10 9.92 -37.57
CA MET A 96 -23.85 8.81 -36.96
C MET A 96 -24.58 9.24 -35.68
N ASP A 97 -25.89 9.46 -35.81
CA ASP A 97 -26.85 9.84 -34.77
C ASP A 97 -26.59 11.21 -34.09
N SER A 98 -27.10 12.25 -34.74
CA SER A 98 -27.05 13.69 -34.40
C SER A 98 -27.72 14.13 -33.09
N GLY A 99 -27.90 13.22 -32.13
CA GLY A 99 -28.43 13.48 -30.79
C GLY A 99 -27.50 13.14 -29.62
N CYS A 100 -26.35 12.50 -29.85
CA CYS A 100 -25.43 12.09 -28.78
C CYS A 100 -24.10 12.87 -28.86
N ASN A 101 -23.78 13.65 -27.80
CA ASN A 101 -22.50 14.36 -27.66
C ASN A 101 -21.34 13.39 -27.36
N VAL A 102 -21.01 12.52 -28.33
CA VAL A 102 -19.92 11.54 -28.26
C VAL A 102 -18.76 12.02 -29.13
N LEU A 103 -17.60 12.18 -28.53
CA LEU A 103 -16.35 12.47 -29.25
C LEU A 103 -15.58 11.17 -29.46
N GLN A 104 -15.24 10.84 -30.70
CA GLN A 104 -14.37 9.69 -31.00
C GLN A 104 -12.91 10.13 -31.07
N VAL A 105 -12.02 9.42 -30.37
CA VAL A 105 -10.56 9.61 -30.43
C VAL A 105 -9.87 8.28 -30.69
N ALA A 106 -8.76 8.31 -31.42
CA ALA A 106 -7.98 7.11 -31.75
C ALA A 106 -6.65 7.07 -31.00
N VAL A 107 -6.23 5.87 -30.60
CA VAL A 107 -4.85 5.59 -30.18
C VAL A 107 -3.97 5.58 -31.42
N THR A 108 -2.78 6.20 -31.38
CA THR A 108 -1.85 6.15 -32.52
C THR A 108 -1.33 4.71 -32.68
N PRO A 109 -1.52 4.06 -33.86
CA PRO A 109 -0.94 2.75 -34.11
C PRO A 109 0.59 2.78 -33.98
N PRO A 110 1.25 1.72 -33.48
CA PRO A 110 2.71 1.64 -33.40
C PRO A 110 3.41 1.90 -34.74
N GLU A 111 2.78 1.51 -35.85
CA GLU A 111 3.29 1.67 -37.22
C GLU A 111 3.26 3.12 -37.70
N LEU A 112 2.42 3.97 -37.10
CA LEU A 112 2.28 5.40 -37.41
C LEU A 112 2.95 6.30 -36.37
N ALA A 113 3.50 5.71 -35.30
CA ALA A 113 4.28 6.44 -34.31
C ALA A 113 5.65 6.82 -34.91
N PRO A 114 6.09 8.10 -34.80
CA PRO A 114 7.44 8.47 -35.24
C PRO A 114 8.51 7.65 -34.51
N GLU A 115 9.62 7.34 -35.19
CA GLU A 115 10.71 6.54 -34.60
C GLU A 115 11.14 7.11 -33.23
N GLY A 116 11.10 6.27 -32.19
CA GLY A 116 11.39 6.66 -30.81
C GLY A 116 10.18 7.09 -29.95
N TYR A 117 8.94 6.88 -30.40
CA TYR A 117 7.74 7.04 -29.56
C TYR A 117 7.23 5.69 -29.01
N ASP A 118 7.24 5.54 -27.68
CA ASP A 118 6.77 4.35 -26.96
C ASP A 118 5.23 4.15 -27.05
N HIS A 119 4.71 3.65 -28.18
CA HIS A 119 3.30 3.23 -28.34
C HIS A 119 2.23 4.26 -27.88
N GLY A 120 2.55 5.55 -27.91
CA GLY A 120 1.71 6.62 -27.34
C GLY A 120 1.70 6.72 -25.81
N VAL A 121 2.33 5.78 -25.07
CA VAL A 121 2.44 5.82 -23.61
C VAL A 121 3.50 6.84 -23.19
N VAL A 122 3.12 7.75 -22.29
CA VAL A 122 3.97 8.88 -21.83
C VAL A 122 3.69 9.21 -20.36
N SER A 123 4.71 9.64 -19.63
CA SER A 123 4.53 10.29 -18.32
C SER A 123 3.93 11.70 -18.47
N ASP A 124 3.38 12.23 -17.38
CA ASP A 124 2.87 13.61 -17.31
C ASP A 124 3.94 14.64 -17.71
N LEU A 125 5.20 14.38 -17.37
CA LEU A 125 6.33 15.26 -17.71
C LEU A 125 6.71 15.18 -19.19
N GLU A 126 6.78 13.98 -19.78
CA GLU A 126 7.09 13.81 -21.21
C GLU A 126 5.97 14.33 -22.11
N PHE A 127 4.71 14.15 -21.69
CA PHE A 127 3.56 14.74 -22.37
C PHE A 127 3.64 16.26 -22.36
N MET A 128 3.78 16.88 -21.18
CA MET A 128 3.86 18.35 -21.05
C MET A 128 5.11 18.95 -21.71
N ALA A 129 6.22 18.23 -21.77
CA ALA A 129 7.44 18.68 -22.45
C ALA A 129 7.27 18.77 -23.98
N LYS A 130 6.28 18.07 -24.56
CA LYS A 130 5.94 18.11 -25.99
C LYS A 130 4.85 19.14 -26.32
N MET A 131 4.35 19.89 -25.34
CA MET A 131 3.30 20.91 -25.53
C MET A 131 3.90 22.29 -25.83
N ASP A 132 3.26 23.06 -26.70
CA ASP A 132 3.63 24.45 -26.97
C ASP A 132 3.35 25.33 -25.74
N LEU A 133 4.36 25.53 -24.90
CA LEU A 133 4.25 26.35 -23.68
C LEU A 133 4.17 27.86 -23.97
N THR A 134 4.23 28.33 -25.22
CA THR A 134 3.98 29.75 -25.52
C THR A 134 2.49 30.08 -25.36
N ARG A 135 1.62 29.17 -25.79
CA ARG A 135 0.14 29.24 -25.68
C ARG A 135 -0.37 29.00 -24.27
N SER A 136 -1.61 29.38 -24.00
CA SER A 136 -2.32 28.90 -22.81
C SER A 136 -2.91 27.52 -23.05
N TRP A 137 -3.13 26.76 -21.98
CA TRP A 137 -3.73 25.42 -22.03
C TRP A 137 -4.77 25.28 -20.93
N LYS A 138 -5.97 24.87 -21.35
CA LYS A 138 -7.08 24.51 -20.47
C LYS A 138 -7.35 23.01 -20.59
N VAL A 139 -7.75 22.39 -19.49
CA VAL A 139 -8.04 20.96 -19.38
C VAL A 139 -9.54 20.76 -19.17
N LYS A 140 -10.10 19.84 -19.96
CA LYS A 140 -11.46 19.33 -19.85
C LYS A 140 -11.42 17.82 -19.57
N GLY A 141 -12.37 17.34 -18.78
CA GLY A 141 -12.53 15.92 -18.50
C GLY A 141 -13.51 15.24 -19.45
N HIS A 142 -13.16 14.05 -19.91
CA HIS A 142 -14.07 13.13 -20.59
C HIS A 142 -14.02 11.75 -19.92
N MET A 143 -15.15 11.04 -19.95
CA MET A 143 -15.18 9.62 -19.61
C MET A 143 -15.23 8.75 -20.86
N ILE A 144 -14.54 7.62 -20.84
CA ILE A 144 -14.73 6.54 -21.82
C ILE A 144 -16.15 5.99 -21.67
N SER A 145 -16.91 5.94 -22.76
CA SER A 145 -18.24 5.38 -22.72
C SER A 145 -18.21 3.86 -22.61
N LEU A 146 -19.02 3.31 -21.71
CA LEU A 146 -19.26 1.87 -21.61
C LEU A 146 -20.56 1.42 -22.29
N SER A 147 -21.23 2.32 -23.03
CA SER A 147 -22.48 1.98 -23.73
C SER A 147 -22.16 1.48 -25.13
N GLU A 148 -22.49 0.21 -25.42
CA GLU A 148 -22.20 -0.47 -26.71
C GLU A 148 -22.63 0.35 -27.93
N LYS A 149 -23.76 1.08 -27.84
CA LYS A 149 -24.28 1.95 -28.91
C LYS A 149 -23.37 3.11 -29.31
N HIS A 150 -22.39 3.49 -28.47
CA HIS A 150 -21.43 4.54 -28.78
C HIS A 150 -20.13 3.99 -29.38
N TRP A 151 -19.90 2.67 -29.29
CA TRP A 151 -18.75 2.02 -29.92
C TRP A 151 -19.07 1.73 -31.39
N GLN A 152 -18.09 1.93 -32.27
CA GLN A 152 -18.26 1.62 -33.68
C GLN A 152 -18.49 0.11 -33.87
N HIS A 153 -19.51 -0.27 -34.64
CA HIS A 153 -19.74 -1.67 -35.01
C HIS A 153 -18.88 -2.14 -36.19
N LEU A 154 -18.24 -1.22 -36.90
CA LEU A 154 -17.46 -1.48 -38.11
C LEU A 154 -15.97 -1.69 -37.82
N ASP A 155 -15.41 -1.03 -36.80
CA ASP A 155 -14.03 -1.22 -36.38
C ASP A 155 -13.93 -2.05 -35.09
N ALA A 156 -13.42 -3.28 -35.24
CA ALA A 156 -13.13 -4.18 -34.13
C ALA A 156 -11.72 -3.99 -33.55
N SER A 157 -10.89 -3.09 -34.10
CA SER A 157 -9.48 -2.90 -33.71
C SER A 157 -9.31 -2.42 -32.26
N SER A 158 -10.37 -1.88 -31.65
CA SER A 158 -10.36 -1.20 -30.35
C SER A 158 -9.44 0.04 -30.29
N GLN A 159 -9.00 0.56 -31.44
CA GLN A 159 -8.17 1.77 -31.52
C GLN A 159 -8.98 3.04 -31.32
N VAL A 160 -10.24 3.07 -31.78
CA VAL A 160 -11.19 4.18 -31.59
C VAL A 160 -11.96 4.02 -30.27
N VAL A 161 -11.98 5.09 -29.47
CA VAL A 161 -12.63 5.11 -28.16
C VAL A 161 -13.67 6.24 -28.10
N PRO A 162 -14.94 5.94 -27.78
CA PRO A 162 -15.98 6.94 -27.62
C PRO A 162 -15.87 7.63 -26.25
N LEU A 163 -15.79 8.95 -26.27
CA LEU A 163 -15.70 9.82 -25.12
C LEU A 163 -17.02 10.58 -24.91
N LEU A 164 -17.45 10.66 -23.66
CA LEU A 164 -18.54 11.51 -23.20
C LEU A 164 -17.96 12.65 -22.35
N ASP A 165 -18.47 13.86 -22.52
CA ASP A 165 -18.18 14.98 -21.62
C ASP A 165 -18.53 14.60 -20.16
N VAL A 166 -17.66 14.97 -19.22
CA VAL A 166 -17.94 14.82 -17.79
C VAL A 166 -17.52 16.05 -17.00
N GLN A 167 -18.44 16.56 -16.18
CA GLN A 167 -18.13 17.59 -15.19
C GLN A 167 -17.29 16.95 -14.08
N LEU A 168 -16.00 17.34 -13.98
CA LEU A 168 -15.07 16.79 -13.00
C LEU A 168 -15.15 17.47 -11.63
N SER A 169 -15.68 18.70 -11.60
CA SER A 169 -15.79 19.53 -10.41
C SER A 169 -17.23 19.62 -9.94
N ASP A 170 -17.45 19.45 -8.63
CA ASP A 170 -18.71 19.82 -7.97
C ASP A 170 -18.86 21.36 -7.83
N LEU A 171 -17.95 22.14 -8.44
CA LEU A 171 -17.98 23.61 -8.50
C LEU A 171 -18.88 24.03 -9.68
N GLU A 172 -20.08 24.52 -9.35
CA GLU A 172 -21.06 24.97 -10.34
C GLU A 172 -20.44 25.97 -11.33
N GLY A 173 -20.42 25.60 -12.62
CA GLY A 173 -20.05 26.50 -13.72
C GLY A 173 -18.60 26.49 -14.22
N GLN A 174 -17.69 25.66 -13.68
CA GLN A 174 -16.30 25.57 -14.18
C GLN A 174 -15.90 24.17 -14.69
N ASP A 175 -16.43 23.79 -15.85
CA ASP A 175 -16.07 22.56 -16.57
C ASP A 175 -14.66 22.57 -17.21
N VAL A 176 -13.93 23.67 -17.05
CA VAL A 176 -12.69 24.00 -17.77
C VAL A 176 -11.68 24.58 -16.80
N PHE A 177 -10.49 23.96 -16.70
CA PHE A 177 -9.43 24.43 -15.79
C PHE A 177 -8.15 24.84 -16.53
N TRP A 178 -7.66 26.06 -16.28
CA TRP A 178 -6.41 26.57 -16.86
C TRP A 178 -5.17 26.02 -16.14
N VAL A 179 -4.53 25.00 -16.73
CA VAL A 179 -3.27 24.42 -16.22
C VAL A 179 -2.03 25.23 -16.58
N TRP A 180 -2.12 26.08 -17.60
CA TRP A 180 -1.03 26.95 -18.06
C TRP A 180 -1.60 28.18 -18.77
N ARG A 181 -1.02 29.36 -18.53
CA ARG A 181 -1.49 30.62 -19.12
C ARG A 181 -0.58 31.19 -20.23
N GLY A 182 0.47 30.46 -20.59
CA GLY A 182 1.49 30.89 -21.56
C GLY A 182 2.79 31.29 -20.86
N SER A 183 3.92 31.04 -21.52
CA SER A 183 5.27 31.16 -20.94
C SER A 183 5.58 32.57 -20.42
N VAL A 184 5.14 33.60 -21.15
CA VAL A 184 5.30 35.01 -20.78
C VAL A 184 4.55 35.34 -19.48
N TYR A 185 3.26 34.98 -19.41
CA TYR A 185 2.43 35.19 -18.22
C TYR A 185 3.01 34.48 -16.99
N GLU A 186 3.43 33.22 -17.17
CA GLU A 186 3.94 32.37 -16.08
C GLU A 186 5.35 32.81 -15.64
N ALA A 187 6.15 33.44 -16.51
CA ALA A 187 7.41 34.07 -16.16
C ALA A 187 7.20 35.36 -15.34
N ASP A 188 6.26 36.23 -15.74
CA ASP A 188 5.90 37.42 -14.96
C ASP A 188 5.28 37.05 -13.60
N GLN A 189 4.35 36.09 -13.52
CA GLN A 189 3.79 35.63 -12.25
C GLN A 189 4.87 35.14 -11.28
N ARG A 190 5.83 34.34 -11.75
CA ARG A 190 6.97 33.91 -10.93
C ARG A 190 7.83 35.10 -10.49
N SER A 191 8.02 36.10 -11.36
CA SER A 191 8.75 37.34 -11.05
C SER A 191 8.03 38.20 -10.00
N ARG A 192 6.70 38.35 -10.11
CA ARG A 192 5.85 39.03 -9.11
C ARG A 192 5.84 38.30 -7.77
N GLN A 193 5.77 36.96 -7.77
CA GLN A 193 5.85 36.15 -6.55
C GLN A 193 7.23 36.26 -5.89
N ALA A 194 8.33 36.20 -6.66
CA ALA A 194 9.67 36.42 -6.15
C ALA A 194 9.81 37.83 -5.53
N ALA A 195 9.34 38.87 -6.21
CA ALA A 195 9.34 40.24 -5.70
C ALA A 195 8.50 40.40 -4.41
N LYS A 196 7.34 39.72 -4.30
CA LYS A 196 6.55 39.66 -3.07
C LYS A 196 7.32 38.99 -1.92
N LYS A 197 7.96 37.83 -2.16
CA LYS A 197 8.78 37.12 -1.16
C LYS A 197 9.97 37.97 -0.68
N THR A 198 10.68 38.64 -1.58
CA THR A 198 11.79 39.56 -1.23
C THR A 198 11.31 40.75 -0.39
N LYS A 199 10.16 41.35 -0.74
CA LYS A 199 9.54 42.41 0.08
C LYS A 199 9.12 41.92 1.46
N GLN A 200 8.60 40.70 1.59
CA GLN A 200 8.26 40.10 2.89
C GLN A 200 9.51 39.86 3.76
N ARG A 201 10.58 39.26 3.20
CA ARG A 201 11.85 39.03 3.93
C ARG A 201 12.45 40.36 4.45
N GLY A 202 12.56 41.39 3.60
CA GLY A 202 13.09 42.70 4.02
C GLY A 202 12.23 43.44 5.07
N ARG A 203 10.92 43.20 5.09
CA ARG A 203 10.02 43.75 6.13
C ARG A 203 10.15 42.99 7.47
N GLY A 204 10.53 41.71 7.42
CA GLY A 204 10.88 40.90 8.60
C GLY A 204 12.19 41.34 9.26
N GLU A 205 13.22 41.61 8.47
CA GLU A 205 14.53 42.07 8.99
C GLU A 205 14.46 43.45 9.61
N LYS A 206 13.78 44.42 8.98
CA LYS A 206 13.53 45.74 9.60
C LYS A 206 12.76 45.66 10.93
N ARG A 207 11.94 44.62 11.15
CA ARG A 207 11.28 44.36 12.43
C ARG A 207 12.19 43.71 13.48
N LYS A 208 13.28 43.03 13.09
CA LYS A 208 14.29 42.50 14.02
C LYS A 208 15.35 43.53 14.39
N ALA A 209 15.68 44.46 13.49
CA ALA A 209 16.60 45.57 13.76
C ALA A 209 16.00 46.62 14.72
N ALA A 210 14.67 46.76 14.75
CA ALA A 210 13.98 47.53 15.79
C ALA A 210 13.94 46.72 17.10
N GLY A 211 15.01 46.82 17.90
CA GLY A 211 15.12 46.15 19.20
C GLY A 211 13.99 46.50 20.18
N PRO A 212 13.82 45.74 21.27
CA PRO A 212 12.70 45.87 22.21
C PRO A 212 12.85 47.13 23.09
N ALA A 213 12.60 48.30 22.51
CA ALA A 213 12.55 49.57 23.22
C ALA A 213 11.29 49.63 24.11
N ASP A 214 11.50 49.31 25.39
CA ASP A 214 10.75 49.77 26.57
C ASP A 214 9.27 50.16 26.33
N LYS A 215 8.36 49.17 26.26
CA LYS A 215 6.92 49.40 26.50
C LYS A 215 6.64 49.67 27.99
N LYS A 216 7.20 50.76 28.51
CA LYS A 216 6.85 51.28 29.83
C LYS A 216 5.37 51.66 29.85
N LYS A 217 4.66 51.14 30.86
CA LYS A 217 3.23 51.41 31.11
C LYS A 217 2.97 52.88 31.43
N ALA A 218 2.81 53.73 30.42
CA ALA A 218 2.30 55.09 30.58
C ALA A 218 0.77 55.08 30.64
N LYS A 219 0.21 54.80 31.82
CA LYS A 219 -1.23 54.99 32.10
C LYS A 219 -1.51 56.50 32.18
N LYS A 220 -1.92 57.13 31.07
CA LYS A 220 -2.38 58.53 31.03
C LYS A 220 -3.91 58.65 30.95
N PRO A 221 -4.49 59.73 31.49
CA PRO A 221 -5.91 59.80 31.81
C PRO A 221 -6.79 60.17 30.62
N LYS A 222 -8.08 59.82 30.74
CA LYS A 222 -9.19 60.21 29.87
C LYS A 222 -9.45 61.73 29.99
N PRO A 223 -9.30 62.54 28.91
CA PRO A 223 -9.83 63.89 28.86
C PRO A 223 -11.32 63.86 28.48
N ALA A 224 -12.04 64.93 28.82
CA ALA A 224 -13.48 65.05 28.61
C ALA A 224 -13.85 65.46 27.17
N GLU A 225 -15.14 65.27 26.85
CA GLU A 225 -15.82 65.94 25.74
C GLU A 225 -15.75 67.46 25.90
N PRO A 226 -15.78 68.19 24.78
CA PRO A 226 -16.82 69.22 24.68
C PRO A 226 -17.59 69.18 23.35
N ALA A 227 -18.77 69.78 23.36
CA ALA A 227 -19.73 69.80 22.26
C ALA A 227 -19.65 71.07 21.39
N GLY A 228 -20.27 71.00 20.19
CA GLY A 228 -20.53 72.13 19.29
C GLY A 228 -19.35 72.52 18.38
N SER A 229 -19.56 73.12 17.20
CA SER A 229 -20.79 73.43 16.44
C SER A 229 -20.43 74.01 15.06
N ALA A 230 -21.27 73.78 14.03
CA ALA A 230 -21.33 74.55 12.75
C ALA A 230 -20.08 74.47 11.82
N ASP A 231 -20.13 74.61 10.48
CA ASP A 231 -21.23 74.75 9.50
C ASP A 231 -20.69 74.49 8.06
N VAL A 232 -21.55 74.11 7.09
CA VAL A 232 -21.41 74.29 5.59
C VAL A 232 -20.23 73.59 4.85
N ALA A 233 -20.29 72.98 3.66
CA ALA A 233 -21.30 72.72 2.59
C ALA A 233 -21.08 71.29 2.01
N ASP A 234 -22.08 70.58 1.44
CA ASP A 234 -22.48 70.51 0.00
C ASP A 234 -21.33 70.11 -0.96
N GLU A 235 -21.41 69.16 -1.90
CA GLU A 235 -22.54 68.58 -2.68
C GLU A 235 -22.52 67.02 -2.78
N GLY A 236 -23.47 66.43 -3.54
CA GLY A 236 -23.72 64.97 -3.67
C GLY A 236 -22.64 64.13 -4.39
N THR A 237 -22.78 62.81 -4.55
CA THR A 237 -23.93 62.14 -5.23
C THR A 237 -24.01 60.64 -4.89
N ALA A 238 -25.23 60.09 -4.98
CA ALA A 238 -25.68 58.69 -4.80
C ALA A 238 -24.63 57.54 -4.79
N GLN A 239 -24.65 56.75 -3.70
CA GLN A 239 -24.18 55.36 -3.68
C GLN A 239 -25.39 54.41 -3.76
N HIS A 240 -25.44 53.54 -4.76
CA HIS A 240 -26.22 52.31 -4.71
C HIS A 240 -25.26 51.14 -4.46
N ALA A 241 -25.65 50.23 -3.58
CA ALA A 241 -24.81 49.14 -3.12
C ALA A 241 -24.62 48.03 -4.18
N ALA A 242 -23.41 47.45 -4.19
CA ALA A 242 -23.16 46.10 -4.67
C ALA A 242 -22.23 45.43 -3.66
N GLU A 243 -22.67 44.33 -3.06
CA GLU A 243 -21.88 43.54 -2.11
C GLU A 243 -20.82 42.73 -2.86
N SER A 244 -19.53 43.03 -2.64
CA SER A 244 -18.44 42.15 -3.06
C SER A 244 -18.15 41.13 -1.96
N LEU A 245 -18.45 39.85 -2.22
CA LEU A 245 -18.03 38.75 -1.36
C LEU A 245 -16.52 38.51 -1.49
N ASP A 246 -15.80 38.65 -0.38
CA ASP A 246 -14.35 38.40 -0.30
C ASP A 246 -14.01 36.92 -0.51
N ILE A 247 -13.14 36.63 -1.48
CA ILE A 247 -12.64 35.27 -1.79
C ILE A 247 -11.17 35.09 -1.30
N GLU A 248 -10.56 36.09 -0.67
CA GLU A 248 -9.14 36.00 -0.25
C GLU A 248 -8.86 35.15 1.01
N THR A 249 -9.86 34.79 1.82
CA THR A 249 -9.63 34.22 3.18
C THR A 249 -9.22 32.74 3.22
N ILE A 250 -9.24 32.00 2.10
CA ILE A 250 -8.89 30.56 2.10
C ILE A 250 -7.38 30.31 1.83
N GLY A 251 -6.64 31.30 1.34
CA GLY A 251 -5.25 31.14 0.88
C GLY A 251 -4.16 31.08 1.95
N GLU A 252 -4.34 31.71 3.12
CA GLU A 252 -3.25 31.91 4.10
C GLU A 252 -3.22 30.90 5.27
N LEU A 253 -4.21 30.00 5.41
CA LEU A 253 -4.35 29.17 6.61
C LEU A 253 -3.86 27.71 6.44
N LEU A 254 -2.66 27.49 5.88
CA LEU A 254 -1.95 26.18 5.96
C LEU A 254 -0.46 26.25 5.52
N ASP A 255 0.39 26.97 6.27
CA ASP A 255 1.86 26.78 6.23
C ASP A 255 2.38 26.15 7.53
N PRO A 256 2.61 24.82 7.56
CA PRO A 256 3.20 24.13 8.71
C PRO A 256 4.74 24.03 8.69
N TYR A 257 5.46 24.69 7.76
CA TYR A 257 6.92 24.53 7.59
C TYR A 257 7.70 25.84 7.52
N GLY A 258 7.75 26.57 8.64
CA GLY A 258 8.65 27.72 8.79
C GLY A 258 10.14 27.35 8.68
N GLU A 259 10.84 27.97 7.73
CA GLU A 259 12.28 27.81 7.50
C GLU A 259 13.11 28.18 8.74
N ARG A 260 14.10 27.35 9.10
CA ARG A 260 15.17 27.71 10.06
C ARG A 260 16.49 27.97 9.33
N ALA A 261 16.97 29.21 9.49
CA ALA A 261 18.35 29.70 9.41
C ALA A 261 19.36 28.94 8.52
N HIS A 262 19.82 29.63 7.47
CA HIS A 262 21.11 29.33 6.84
C HIS A 262 22.25 29.53 7.87
N GLY A 263 23.16 28.57 7.97
CA GLY A 263 24.50 28.80 8.48
C GLY A 263 25.38 29.40 7.37
N SER A 264 26.26 30.31 7.75
CA SER A 264 27.26 30.91 6.85
C SER A 264 28.40 29.94 6.56
N GLU A 265 28.74 29.77 5.29
CA GLU A 265 29.97 29.11 4.86
C GLU A 265 31.04 30.19 4.60
N ASP A 266 32.14 30.12 5.34
CA ASP A 266 33.41 30.79 5.06
C ASP A 266 34.52 29.82 5.53
N GLU A 267 35.25 29.23 4.59
CA GLU A 267 36.69 28.88 4.65
C GLU A 267 37.08 27.96 3.47
N GLN A 268 37.88 28.48 2.54
CA GLN A 268 38.78 27.66 1.71
C GLN A 268 39.99 27.23 2.56
N PRO A 269 40.69 26.15 2.20
CA PRO A 269 41.97 26.39 1.51
C PRO A 269 42.30 25.41 0.36
N ASP A 270 43.43 25.69 -0.28
CA ASP A 270 43.88 25.16 -1.58
C ASP A 270 44.43 23.71 -1.59
N ALA A 271 44.66 23.27 -2.83
CA ALA A 271 45.26 22.01 -3.27
C ALA A 271 46.63 21.65 -2.68
N GLN A 272 46.91 20.33 -2.61
CA GLN A 272 48.10 19.73 -3.23
C GLN A 272 48.09 18.18 -3.21
N GLU A 273 48.20 17.57 -4.39
CA GLU A 273 48.92 16.29 -4.62
C GLU A 273 50.44 16.54 -4.39
N PRO A 274 51.32 15.53 -4.13
CA PRO A 274 51.38 14.26 -4.89
C PRO A 274 51.98 13.01 -4.17
N ASN A 275 52.29 11.99 -5.00
CA ASN A 275 53.26 10.89 -4.86
C ASN A 275 52.85 9.57 -4.19
N ASP A 276 52.52 8.60 -5.07
CA ASP A 276 53.01 7.21 -5.03
C ASP A 276 54.57 7.20 -5.04
N PRO A 277 55.25 6.27 -4.35
CA PRO A 277 55.75 5.11 -5.11
C PRO A 277 55.81 3.77 -4.33
N SER A 278 55.29 2.72 -4.97
CA SER A 278 55.86 1.35 -5.12
C SER A 278 56.59 0.68 -3.94
N ALA A 279 56.14 -0.53 -3.58
CA ALA A 279 56.99 -1.56 -2.96
C ALA A 279 56.58 -2.97 -3.43
N GLU A 280 57.52 -3.66 -4.10
CA GLU A 280 57.42 -5.07 -4.51
C GLU A 280 57.73 -6.01 -3.34
N LEU A 281 56.93 -7.05 -3.12
CA LEU A 281 57.31 -8.29 -2.40
C LEU A 281 56.51 -9.45 -3.00
N ASP A 282 57.11 -10.23 -3.91
CA ASP A 282 57.89 -11.46 -3.64
C ASP A 282 56.98 -12.69 -3.46
N GLU A 283 56.59 -13.30 -4.60
CA GLU A 283 55.83 -14.55 -4.64
C GLU A 283 56.74 -15.75 -4.34
N ARG A 284 56.34 -16.58 -3.36
CA ARG A 284 56.92 -17.93 -3.20
C ARG A 284 55.83 -18.99 -3.31
N PRO A 285 55.89 -19.91 -4.28
CA PRO A 285 54.98 -21.04 -4.33
C PRO A 285 55.37 -22.07 -3.27
N MET A 286 54.40 -22.56 -2.50
CA MET A 286 54.61 -23.66 -1.56
C MET A 286 54.16 -24.98 -2.21
N GLU A 287 55.05 -25.97 -2.19
CA GLU A 287 54.92 -27.20 -2.98
C GLU A 287 53.84 -28.16 -2.45
N VAL A 288 53.27 -28.93 -3.37
CA VAL A 288 52.26 -29.96 -3.10
C VAL A 288 52.93 -31.30 -2.81
N HIS A 289 52.57 -31.95 -1.70
CA HIS A 289 52.88 -33.36 -1.45
C HIS A 289 51.61 -34.23 -1.36
N PRO A 290 51.52 -35.36 -2.10
CA PRO A 290 50.37 -36.26 -2.06
C PRO A 290 50.63 -37.59 -1.32
N ALA A 291 49.64 -38.03 -0.54
CA ALA A 291 49.29 -39.40 -0.13
C ALA A 291 48.17 -39.27 0.92
N GLY A 292 47.14 -40.12 1.03
CA GLY A 292 46.98 -41.49 0.53
C GLY A 292 46.73 -42.41 1.73
N GLY A 293 45.50 -42.86 1.95
CA GLY A 293 45.15 -43.67 3.13
C GLY A 293 43.74 -44.23 3.08
N ILE A 294 43.62 -45.54 2.84
CA ILE A 294 42.37 -46.32 2.85
C ILE A 294 42.31 -47.11 4.16
N GLY A 295 41.15 -47.08 4.83
CA GLY A 295 40.74 -47.91 5.97
C GLY A 295 39.38 -47.40 6.46
N SER A 296 38.26 -48.13 6.46
CA SER A 296 37.97 -49.54 6.79
C SER A 296 38.08 -49.84 8.29
N TRP A 297 37.19 -50.71 8.78
CA TRP A 297 36.94 -51.10 10.19
C TRP A 297 36.27 -49.99 11.05
N SER A 298 35.34 -50.30 11.97
CA SER A 298 34.42 -51.43 12.15
C SER A 298 33.34 -51.02 13.17
N ASP A 299 32.25 -51.80 13.29
CA ASP A 299 31.33 -51.69 14.43
C ASP A 299 32.07 -51.92 15.77
N ASP A 300 31.58 -51.28 16.84
CA ASP A 300 31.58 -51.87 18.19
C ASP A 300 30.51 -51.17 19.06
N GLU A 301 29.66 -51.99 19.70
CA GLU A 301 28.81 -51.56 20.82
C GLU A 301 29.64 -51.56 22.11
N GLU A 302 29.54 -50.52 22.95
CA GLU A 302 29.67 -50.69 24.40
C GLU A 302 28.71 -49.79 25.17
N ALA A 303 28.34 -50.21 26.37
CA ALA A 303 27.16 -49.75 27.11
C ALA A 303 27.50 -49.14 28.48
N CYS A 304 26.44 -48.76 29.23
CA CYS A 304 26.39 -48.47 30.68
C CYS A 304 26.74 -47.01 31.14
N PRO A 305 26.34 -46.60 32.36
CA PRO A 305 24.98 -46.73 32.95
C PRO A 305 24.51 -45.53 33.82
N ASN A 306 23.21 -45.51 34.19
CA ASN A 306 22.61 -45.06 35.49
C ASN A 306 23.21 -43.84 36.24
N THR A 307 22.55 -42.71 36.54
CA THR A 307 21.34 -42.45 37.40
C THR A 307 21.46 -41.00 37.96
N PRO A 308 20.56 -40.45 38.81
CA PRO A 308 19.08 -40.43 38.79
C PRO A 308 18.51 -38.99 38.86
N GLU A 309 17.32 -38.74 38.30
CA GLU A 309 16.69 -37.40 38.36
C GLU A 309 15.66 -37.29 39.49
N ARG A 310 15.69 -36.18 40.24
CA ARG A 310 14.87 -35.94 41.45
C ARG A 310 14.07 -34.64 41.29
N VAL A 311 12.80 -34.77 40.90
CA VAL A 311 11.90 -33.64 40.67
C VAL A 311 11.20 -33.21 41.98
N PRO A 312 11.26 -31.93 42.39
CA PRO A 312 10.36 -31.35 43.38
C PRO A 312 9.06 -30.87 42.70
N SER A 313 7.92 -31.07 43.35
CA SER A 313 6.59 -30.67 42.86
C SER A 313 6.36 -29.17 42.91
N GLU A 314 5.89 -28.58 41.81
CA GLU A 314 5.31 -27.23 41.82
C GLU A 314 3.89 -27.25 42.42
N ALA A 315 3.64 -26.37 43.39
CA ALA A 315 2.28 -26.11 43.89
C ALA A 315 1.56 -25.13 42.94
N SER A 316 0.32 -25.44 42.59
CA SER A 316 -0.41 -24.73 41.53
C SER A 316 -0.76 -23.27 41.89
N MET A 317 -0.71 -22.42 40.86
CA MET A 317 -1.12 -21.01 40.89
C MET A 317 -2.63 -20.81 40.60
N ASP A 318 -3.38 -21.89 40.35
CA ASP A 318 -4.79 -21.85 39.94
C ASP A 318 -5.73 -21.48 41.10
N ASP A 319 -5.46 -21.95 42.32
CA ASP A 319 -6.26 -21.64 43.54
C ASP A 319 -6.37 -20.13 43.83
N PHE A 320 -5.41 -19.33 43.36
CA PHE A 320 -5.42 -17.87 43.55
C PHE A 320 -6.35 -17.14 42.58
N MET A 321 -6.61 -17.71 41.39
CA MET A 321 -7.43 -17.08 40.35
C MET A 321 -8.93 -17.26 40.58
N ASP A 322 -9.36 -18.42 41.11
CA ASP A 322 -10.79 -18.68 41.35
C ASP A 322 -11.35 -17.84 42.50
N HIS A 323 -10.53 -17.50 43.52
CA HIS A 323 -10.97 -16.65 44.63
C HIS A 323 -11.28 -15.19 44.18
N LEU A 324 -10.67 -14.73 43.10
CA LEU A 324 -10.81 -13.36 42.56
C LEU A 324 -12.08 -13.18 41.70
N LEU A 325 -12.68 -14.28 41.24
CA LEU A 325 -13.88 -14.25 40.38
C LEU A 325 -15.21 -14.29 41.15
N GLN A 326 -15.21 -14.64 42.44
CA GLN A 326 -16.44 -14.79 43.24
C GLN A 326 -16.94 -13.52 43.94
N GLN A 327 -16.21 -12.39 43.90
CA GLN A 327 -16.59 -11.14 44.59
C GLN A 327 -17.28 -10.09 43.71
N GLY A 328 -17.80 -10.48 42.52
CA GLY A 328 -18.17 -9.53 41.46
C GLY A 328 -19.63 -9.48 41.02
N SER A 329 -20.58 -10.13 41.73
CA SER A 329 -21.97 -10.25 41.24
C SER A 329 -23.04 -9.97 42.30
N GLU A 330 -23.56 -8.74 42.35
CA GLU A 330 -24.86 -8.44 42.96
C GLU A 330 -25.47 -7.13 42.39
N ALA A 331 -26.78 -7.16 42.09
CA ALA A 331 -27.68 -6.06 41.63
C ALA A 331 -27.30 -5.36 40.29
N VAL A 332 -28.22 -5.06 39.36
CA VAL A 332 -29.54 -4.40 39.46
C VAL A 332 -30.42 -4.77 38.24
N GLU A 333 -31.74 -4.87 38.42
CA GLU A 333 -32.76 -5.06 37.38
C GLU A 333 -33.37 -3.73 36.86
N ALA A 334 -34.29 -3.84 35.88
CA ALA A 334 -35.08 -2.77 35.23
C ALA A 334 -34.28 -1.84 34.28
N ASP A 335 -34.85 -1.28 33.21
CA ASP A 335 -36.26 -0.94 32.97
C ASP A 335 -36.65 -1.05 31.47
N GLU A 336 -37.95 -1.13 31.17
CA GLU A 336 -38.48 -0.98 29.80
C GLU A 336 -38.78 0.50 29.49
N ASP A 337 -38.61 0.96 28.24
CA ASP A 337 -39.56 1.96 27.74
C ASP A 337 -39.75 2.02 26.20
N VAL A 338 -40.98 2.40 25.87
CA VAL A 338 -41.74 2.44 24.63
C VAL A 338 -41.13 3.25 23.48
N ARG A 339 -41.36 2.78 22.25
CA ARG A 339 -41.30 3.60 21.01
C ARG A 339 -42.70 3.79 20.42
N PRO A 340 -43.14 5.02 20.08
CA PRO A 340 -44.35 5.23 19.29
C PRO A 340 -44.11 5.01 17.78
N LYS A 341 -45.20 4.76 17.05
CA LYS A 341 -45.28 4.61 15.58
C LYS A 341 -46.32 5.63 15.01
N PRO A 342 -46.50 5.75 13.68
CA PRO A 342 -46.58 7.06 13.01
C PRO A 342 -48.02 7.56 12.77
N HIS A 343 -48.12 8.79 12.25
CA HIS A 343 -49.35 9.36 11.71
C HIS A 343 -49.41 9.28 10.18
N ASP A 344 -50.62 9.01 9.67
CA ASP A 344 -50.99 8.99 8.24
C ASP A 344 -51.34 10.38 7.67
N ALA A 345 -51.09 10.55 6.36
CA ALA A 345 -51.88 11.33 5.39
C ALA A 345 -51.32 11.09 3.97
N GLY A 346 -52.10 10.91 2.90
CA GLY A 346 -53.55 10.73 2.79
C GLY A 346 -54.03 10.64 1.32
N ALA A 347 -55.30 10.25 1.16
CA ALA A 347 -56.24 10.48 0.04
C ALA A 347 -55.91 10.07 -1.43
N SER A 348 -56.82 9.25 -1.98
CA SER A 348 -57.12 8.92 -3.38
C SER A 348 -57.82 10.10 -4.14
N PRO A 349 -58.51 9.99 -5.32
CA PRO A 349 -58.91 8.85 -6.18
C PRO A 349 -58.47 9.02 -7.67
N ALA A 350 -58.99 8.38 -8.74
CA ALA A 350 -60.09 7.41 -8.94
C ALA A 350 -59.84 6.52 -10.19
N GLY A 351 -60.70 5.52 -10.44
CA GLY A 351 -60.75 4.76 -11.71
C GLY A 351 -61.69 3.55 -11.65
N GLU A 352 -62.80 3.60 -12.37
CA GLU A 352 -63.96 2.68 -12.26
C GLU A 352 -64.10 1.75 -13.50
N LEU A 353 -65.08 0.82 -13.45
CA LEU A 353 -65.54 -0.20 -14.44
C LEU A 353 -64.99 -1.63 -14.16
N ALA A 354 -65.78 -2.58 -13.63
CA ALA A 354 -66.95 -3.29 -14.20
C ALA A 354 -66.56 -4.38 -15.23
N ALA A 355 -67.17 -5.57 -15.30
CA ALA A 355 -68.07 -6.34 -14.40
C ALA A 355 -68.21 -7.77 -14.99
N GLU A 356 -68.52 -8.80 -14.19
CA GLU A 356 -69.48 -9.89 -14.49
C GLU A 356 -69.52 -10.94 -13.35
N ALA A 357 -70.55 -11.79 -13.33
CA ALA A 357 -71.01 -12.51 -12.13
C ALA A 357 -71.51 -13.95 -12.41
N ALA A 358 -71.99 -14.60 -11.33
CA ALA A 358 -72.55 -15.97 -11.22
C ALA A 358 -71.50 -17.10 -11.07
N ASP A 359 -71.73 -18.19 -10.30
CA ASP A 359 -73.00 -18.64 -9.70
C ASP A 359 -72.84 -19.54 -8.44
N ALA A 360 -73.83 -19.47 -7.54
CA ALA A 360 -74.33 -20.56 -6.65
C ALA A 360 -73.39 -21.20 -5.53
N PRO A 361 -73.85 -22.15 -4.66
CA PRO A 361 -74.03 -21.78 -3.24
C PRO A 361 -73.71 -22.82 -2.11
N ASN A 362 -73.22 -22.32 -0.97
CA ASN A 362 -73.50 -22.78 0.42
C ASN A 362 -73.02 -24.21 0.84
N PRO A 363 -73.22 -24.69 2.09
CA PRO A 363 -72.18 -24.63 3.13
C PRO A 363 -71.72 -25.99 3.71
N ALA A 364 -70.46 -26.09 4.14
CA ALA A 364 -70.02 -27.15 5.06
C ALA A 364 -68.84 -26.73 5.96
N ARG A 365 -68.85 -27.25 7.20
CA ARG A 365 -67.83 -27.08 8.25
C ARG A 365 -66.46 -27.65 7.83
N GLY A 366 -65.37 -26.99 8.19
CA GLY A 366 -64.00 -27.55 8.15
C GLY A 366 -62.96 -26.63 8.80
N SER A 367 -62.03 -27.22 9.55
CA SER A 367 -60.71 -26.72 10.00
C SER A 367 -60.49 -25.20 10.12
N GLY A 368 -60.27 -24.73 11.35
CA GLY A 368 -59.51 -23.49 11.57
C GLY A 368 -58.02 -23.76 11.38
N ASP A 369 -57.50 -23.42 10.20
CA ASP A 369 -56.05 -23.34 9.95
C ASP A 369 -55.54 -21.96 10.37
N ASP A 370 -54.55 -21.93 11.27
CA ASP A 370 -53.83 -20.71 11.61
C ASP A 370 -52.99 -20.27 10.40
N ALA A 371 -53.53 -19.31 9.63
CA ALA A 371 -52.88 -18.72 8.48
C ALA A 371 -51.60 -17.96 8.89
N ALA A 372 -50.49 -18.69 8.93
CA ALA A 372 -49.16 -18.12 9.11
C ALA A 372 -48.93 -17.05 8.04
N THR A 373 -48.81 -15.78 8.47
CA THR A 373 -48.61 -14.66 7.56
C THR A 373 -47.22 -14.77 6.95
N GLU A 374 -47.14 -15.27 5.71
CA GLU A 374 -45.89 -15.39 4.96
C GLU A 374 -45.21 -14.01 4.89
N ARG A 375 -44.10 -13.87 5.60
CA ARG A 375 -43.30 -12.64 5.55
C ARG A 375 -42.68 -12.55 4.17
N PRO A 376 -42.76 -11.39 3.48
CA PRO A 376 -42.27 -11.26 2.12
C PRO A 376 -40.81 -11.67 2.02
N ASP A 377 -40.55 -12.59 1.09
CA ASP A 377 -39.29 -13.33 1.00
C ASP A 377 -38.13 -12.35 0.75
N ARG A 378 -37.23 -12.23 1.72
CA ARG A 378 -36.14 -11.25 1.66
C ARG A 378 -35.15 -11.69 0.59
N ALA A 379 -34.96 -10.83 -0.42
CA ALA A 379 -34.03 -11.07 -1.52
C ALA A 379 -32.71 -11.70 -1.04
N PRO A 380 -32.25 -12.80 -1.67
CA PRO A 380 -31.20 -13.64 -1.11
C PRO A 380 -29.90 -12.87 -0.92
N PHE A 381 -29.51 -12.67 0.34
CA PHE A 381 -28.30 -11.93 0.69
C PHE A 381 -27.07 -12.55 0.00
N ARG A 382 -26.22 -11.69 -0.59
CA ARG A 382 -24.93 -12.10 -1.17
C ARG A 382 -24.08 -12.80 -0.09
N LYS A 383 -24.04 -14.13 -0.17
CA LYS A 383 -23.20 -15.03 0.64
C LYS A 383 -22.09 -15.61 -0.23
N SER A 384 -20.88 -15.67 0.33
CA SER A 384 -19.76 -16.43 -0.27
C SER A 384 -19.52 -17.66 0.59
N GLU A 385 -19.41 -18.83 -0.03
CA GLU A 385 -19.19 -20.10 0.67
C GLU A 385 -17.90 -20.75 0.14
N PHE A 386 -17.05 -21.15 1.09
CA PHE A 386 -15.72 -21.71 0.85
C PHE A 386 -15.68 -23.10 1.48
N GLN A 387 -15.60 -24.15 0.67
CA GLN A 387 -15.45 -25.51 1.16
C GLN A 387 -14.00 -25.75 1.57
N LEU A 388 -13.79 -26.36 2.75
CA LEU A 388 -12.51 -26.84 3.25
C LEU A 388 -12.56 -28.37 3.36
N THR A 389 -11.43 -29.00 3.69
CA THR A 389 -11.33 -30.45 3.95
C THR A 389 -11.99 -30.88 5.27
N CYS A 390 -12.28 -29.94 6.16
CA CYS A 390 -12.72 -30.16 7.53
C CYS A 390 -13.98 -29.35 7.88
N GLY A 391 -14.84 -29.08 6.90
CA GLY A 391 -15.97 -28.17 7.06
C GLY A 391 -16.04 -27.12 5.95
N LYS A 392 -16.88 -26.11 6.16
CA LYS A 392 -17.03 -24.97 5.24
C LYS A 392 -17.08 -23.64 6.00
N LEU A 393 -16.56 -22.59 5.36
CA LEU A 393 -16.68 -21.21 5.83
C LEU A 393 -17.72 -20.48 4.97
N ARG A 394 -18.66 -19.81 5.62
CA ARG A 394 -19.64 -18.94 4.96
C ARG A 394 -19.44 -17.50 5.39
N TYR A 395 -19.24 -16.61 4.42
CA TYR A 395 -19.10 -15.18 4.60
C TYR A 395 -20.40 -14.46 4.21
N TYR A 396 -20.89 -13.63 5.13
CA TYR A 396 -22.04 -12.76 4.92
C TYR A 396 -21.57 -11.31 4.83
N ALA A 397 -21.55 -10.76 3.61
CA ALA A 397 -21.00 -9.43 3.35
C ALA A 397 -21.74 -8.29 4.07
N HIS A 398 -23.04 -8.44 4.32
CA HIS A 398 -23.88 -7.42 4.94
C HIS A 398 -23.64 -7.26 6.45
N THR A 399 -23.43 -8.37 7.18
CA THR A 399 -23.06 -8.38 8.61
C THR A 399 -21.56 -8.35 8.84
N ASN A 400 -20.75 -8.55 7.79
CA ASN A 400 -19.31 -8.80 7.90
C ASN A 400 -19.01 -9.97 8.86
N THR A 401 -19.77 -11.07 8.79
CA THR A 401 -19.59 -12.26 9.64
C THR A 401 -19.08 -13.47 8.85
N LEU A 402 -18.25 -14.27 9.52
CA LEU A 402 -17.82 -15.59 9.06
C LEU A 402 -18.42 -16.66 9.98
N ILE A 403 -19.09 -17.63 9.38
CA ILE A 403 -19.58 -18.83 10.07
C ILE A 403 -18.77 -20.03 9.57
N ALA A 404 -18.07 -20.70 10.47
CA ALA A 404 -17.56 -22.03 10.24
C ALA A 404 -18.66 -23.05 10.51
N ILE A 405 -18.81 -24.04 9.64
CA ILE A 405 -19.76 -25.15 9.77
C ILE A 405 -18.94 -26.44 9.67
N CYS A 406 -19.01 -27.25 10.73
CA CYS A 406 -18.38 -28.56 10.86
C CYS A 406 -18.98 -29.54 9.81
N ASP A 407 -18.16 -30.42 9.26
CA ASP A 407 -18.64 -31.52 8.38
C ASP A 407 -18.47 -32.91 9.06
N ASN A 408 -18.14 -32.97 10.37
CA ASN A 408 -18.09 -34.23 11.13
C ASN A 408 -19.52 -34.76 11.39
N PRO A 409 -19.89 -35.98 10.94
CA PRO A 409 -21.24 -36.53 11.11
C PRO A 409 -21.64 -36.81 12.56
N ALA A 410 -20.69 -36.87 13.50
CA ALA A 410 -21.00 -36.97 14.94
C ALA A 410 -21.44 -35.63 15.56
N HIS A 411 -21.34 -34.51 14.83
CA HIS A 411 -21.55 -33.16 15.35
C HIS A 411 -22.73 -32.45 14.68
N ASP A 412 -23.95 -32.75 15.15
CA ASP A 412 -25.17 -32.15 14.61
C ASP A 412 -25.24 -30.61 14.79
N ASP A 413 -25.69 -29.91 13.74
CA ASP A 413 -25.68 -28.44 13.52
C ASP A 413 -24.47 -27.67 14.09
N CYS A 414 -23.29 -28.30 14.06
CA CYS A 414 -22.12 -27.74 14.71
C CYS A 414 -21.51 -26.57 13.91
N ARG A 415 -21.69 -25.35 14.42
CA ARG A 415 -21.27 -24.11 13.75
C ARG A 415 -20.73 -23.04 14.69
N LYS A 416 -19.73 -22.28 14.24
CA LYS A 416 -19.04 -21.25 15.02
C LYS A 416 -18.93 -19.94 14.24
N GLU A 417 -19.58 -18.90 14.76
CA GLU A 417 -19.61 -17.57 14.15
C GLU A 417 -18.58 -16.60 14.77
N ARG A 418 -17.99 -15.75 13.94
CA ARG A 418 -17.18 -14.59 14.34
C ARG A 418 -17.44 -13.40 13.42
N SER A 419 -17.50 -12.20 13.99
CA SER A 419 -17.56 -10.96 13.20
C SER A 419 -16.15 -10.51 12.78
N LEU A 420 -16.04 -9.93 11.59
CA LEU A 420 -14.85 -9.20 11.13
C LEU A 420 -14.80 -7.76 11.68
N LEU A 421 -15.92 -7.24 12.18
CA LEU A 421 -15.98 -5.89 12.73
C LEU A 421 -15.47 -5.86 14.17
N ALA A 422 -14.74 -4.79 14.51
CA ALA A 422 -14.48 -4.48 15.92
C ALA A 422 -15.81 -4.17 16.62
N HIS A 423 -16.05 -4.78 17.78
CA HIS A 423 -17.28 -4.57 18.54
C HIS A 423 -17.40 -3.08 18.90
N PRO A 424 -18.53 -2.38 18.61
CA PRO A 424 -18.59 -0.93 18.74
C PRO A 424 -18.37 -0.41 20.18
N ARG A 425 -18.61 -1.24 21.21
CA ARG A 425 -18.30 -0.93 22.62
C ARG A 425 -16.83 -1.20 23.02
N SER A 426 -15.93 -1.64 22.12
CA SER A 426 -14.52 -1.97 22.42
C SER A 426 -13.62 -0.75 22.69
N LYS A 427 -14.17 0.44 22.87
CA LYS A 427 -13.40 1.68 23.13
C LYS A 427 -12.94 1.83 24.59
N GLY A 428 -13.45 0.99 25.51
CA GLY A 428 -12.96 0.94 26.88
C GLY A 428 -11.57 0.30 26.96
N ARG A 429 -10.62 0.98 27.60
CA ARG A 429 -9.35 0.37 28.05
C ARG A 429 -9.69 -0.71 29.08
N GLY A 430 -9.67 -1.99 28.71
CA GLY A 430 -10.01 -3.07 29.62
C GLY A 430 -10.29 -4.41 28.93
N THR A 431 -11.54 -4.63 28.52
CA THR A 431 -12.11 -5.99 28.58
C THR A 431 -12.51 -6.66 27.26
N LEU A 432 -12.75 -5.93 26.16
CA LEU A 432 -13.15 -6.55 24.88
C LEU A 432 -12.54 -5.83 23.66
N GLY A 433 -11.21 -5.85 23.54
CA GLY A 433 -10.56 -5.59 22.26
C GLY A 433 -11.15 -6.50 21.17
N GLY A 434 -11.30 -5.99 19.94
CA GLY A 434 -11.95 -6.74 18.85
C GLY A 434 -11.38 -8.16 18.68
N GLN A 435 -12.20 -9.11 18.20
CA GLN A 435 -11.96 -10.58 18.24
C GLN A 435 -10.73 -11.11 17.44
N GLY A 436 -9.79 -10.24 17.09
CA GLY A 436 -8.57 -10.53 16.35
C GLY A 436 -8.83 -10.69 14.86
N ARG A 437 -7.98 -11.48 14.20
CA ARG A 437 -8.26 -11.98 12.85
C ARG A 437 -8.93 -13.35 12.99
N PRO A 438 -10.26 -13.46 12.81
CA PRO A 438 -11.02 -14.64 13.22
C PRO A 438 -10.78 -15.86 12.33
N LEU A 439 -10.33 -15.67 11.09
CA LEU A 439 -10.14 -16.75 10.11
C LEU A 439 -9.30 -17.92 10.67
N GLY A 440 -8.12 -17.65 11.24
CA GLY A 440 -7.28 -18.71 11.82
C GLY A 440 -7.89 -19.39 13.05
N ALA A 441 -8.78 -18.72 13.80
CA ALA A 441 -9.50 -19.33 14.90
C ALA A 441 -10.63 -20.25 14.41
N LEU A 442 -11.32 -19.85 13.33
CA LEU A 442 -12.36 -20.65 12.68
C LEU A 442 -11.79 -21.85 11.92
N VAL A 443 -10.67 -21.68 11.21
CA VAL A 443 -10.01 -22.78 10.48
C VAL A 443 -9.38 -23.79 11.43
N HIS A 444 -8.70 -23.34 12.51
CA HIS A 444 -8.22 -24.28 13.52
C HIS A 444 -9.39 -25.05 14.15
N TRP A 445 -10.48 -24.35 14.50
CA TRP A 445 -11.66 -25.00 15.06
C TRP A 445 -12.26 -26.04 14.12
N LEU A 446 -12.32 -25.78 12.81
CA LEU A 446 -12.74 -26.79 11.83
C LEU A 446 -11.77 -27.98 11.79
N ARG A 447 -10.45 -27.73 11.76
CA ARG A 447 -9.44 -28.81 11.75
C ARG A 447 -9.56 -29.73 12.97
N SER A 448 -9.81 -29.18 14.17
CA SER A 448 -9.94 -29.96 15.40
C SER A 448 -11.28 -30.70 15.55
N GLN A 449 -12.17 -30.69 14.55
CA GLN A 449 -13.43 -31.46 14.61
C GLN A 449 -13.25 -32.96 14.85
N PHE A 450 -12.08 -33.52 14.51
CA PHE A 450 -11.77 -34.94 14.67
C PHE A 450 -11.17 -35.28 16.06
N GLU A 451 -10.81 -34.26 16.85
CA GLU A 451 -10.23 -34.43 18.21
C GLU A 451 -11.29 -34.53 19.31
N TYR A 452 -12.57 -34.31 18.97
CA TYR A 452 -13.66 -34.25 19.93
C TYR A 452 -14.82 -35.15 19.50
N ASP A 453 -15.21 -36.10 20.36
CA ASP A 453 -16.29 -37.05 20.06
C ASP A 453 -17.68 -36.40 20.02
N THR A 454 -17.84 -35.21 20.62
CA THR A 454 -19.15 -34.56 20.79
C THR A 454 -19.14 -33.09 20.38
N HIS A 455 -20.26 -32.66 19.80
CA HIS A 455 -20.54 -31.26 19.45
C HIS A 455 -20.24 -30.29 20.61
N GLN A 456 -20.63 -30.62 21.85
CA GLN A 456 -20.40 -29.74 23.00
C GLN A 456 -18.92 -29.54 23.34
N LYS A 457 -18.10 -30.60 23.28
CA LYS A 457 -16.64 -30.50 23.48
C LYS A 457 -16.03 -29.66 22.36
N HIS A 458 -16.39 -29.95 21.10
CA HIS A 458 -15.88 -29.24 19.93
C HIS A 458 -16.22 -27.75 19.94
N MET A 459 -17.46 -27.36 20.26
CA MET A 459 -17.85 -25.95 20.37
C MET A 459 -17.03 -25.17 21.39
N LYS A 460 -16.69 -25.82 22.52
CA LYS A 460 -15.85 -25.24 23.59
C LYS A 460 -14.36 -25.19 23.22
N CYS A 461 -13.89 -25.91 22.21
CA CYS A 461 -12.50 -25.89 21.75
C CYS A 461 -12.00 -24.45 21.47
N LYS A 462 -10.79 -24.17 21.97
CA LYS A 462 -10.04 -22.92 21.77
C LYS A 462 -8.57 -23.26 21.52
N GLY A 463 -8.15 -23.29 20.26
CA GLY A 463 -6.74 -23.42 19.93
C GLY A 463 -5.87 -22.33 20.54
N SER A 464 -4.64 -22.70 20.88
CA SER A 464 -3.57 -21.82 21.32
C SER A 464 -3.29 -20.70 20.31
N LYS A 465 -2.41 -19.76 20.67
CA LYS A 465 -1.97 -18.73 19.72
C LYS A 465 -1.20 -19.34 18.53
N ALA A 466 -0.45 -20.42 18.75
CA ALA A 466 0.37 -21.08 17.72
C ALA A 466 -0.51 -21.80 16.69
N GLU A 467 -1.42 -22.66 17.12
CA GLU A 467 -2.30 -23.42 16.20
C GLU A 467 -3.21 -22.49 15.41
N ARG A 468 -3.68 -21.39 16.01
CA ARG A 468 -4.45 -20.33 15.31
C ARG A 468 -3.63 -19.49 14.34
N LEU A 469 -2.30 -19.55 14.40
CA LEU A 469 -1.39 -18.98 13.39
C LEU A 469 -1.11 -19.99 12.28
N GLN A 470 -0.82 -21.25 12.62
CA GLN A 470 -0.66 -22.35 11.67
C GLN A 470 -1.94 -22.58 10.83
N ALA A 471 -3.12 -22.43 11.43
CA ALA A 471 -4.39 -22.45 10.70
C ALA A 471 -4.63 -21.22 9.80
N ARG A 472 -3.73 -20.23 9.77
CA ARG A 472 -3.68 -19.16 8.75
C ARG A 472 -2.71 -19.46 7.63
N GLU A 473 -1.88 -20.50 7.76
CA GLU A 473 -1.03 -21.04 6.71
C GLU A 473 -1.92 -21.92 5.81
N CYS A 474 -2.90 -21.26 5.20
CA CYS A 474 -3.79 -21.79 4.18
C CYS A 474 -3.52 -21.04 2.90
N TYR A 475 -3.09 -21.75 1.86
CA TYR A 475 -3.04 -21.22 0.52
C TYR A 475 -4.48 -21.10 0.00
N ILE A 476 -4.89 -19.88 -0.36
CA ILE A 476 -6.22 -19.59 -0.92
C ILE A 476 -6.02 -19.34 -2.41
N ILE A 477 -6.62 -20.19 -3.25
CA ILE A 477 -6.51 -20.12 -4.70
C ILE A 477 -7.92 -20.04 -5.28
N PHE A 478 -8.14 -19.06 -6.15
CA PHE A 478 -9.45 -18.71 -6.68
C PHE A 478 -9.62 -19.25 -8.10
N PHE A 479 -10.45 -20.27 -8.25
CA PHE A 479 -10.83 -20.81 -9.55
C PHE A 479 -12.06 -20.11 -10.10
N ARG A 480 -11.99 -19.68 -11.37
CA ARG A 480 -13.12 -19.15 -12.13
C ARG A 480 -14.16 -20.24 -12.39
N LYS A 481 -15.35 -20.11 -11.80
CA LYS A 481 -16.44 -21.10 -11.92
C LYS A 481 -16.92 -21.33 -13.35
N ASP A 482 -16.73 -20.34 -14.24
CA ASP A 482 -17.08 -20.40 -15.67
C ASP A 482 -16.01 -21.07 -16.54
N LYS A 483 -14.83 -21.39 -15.97
CA LYS A 483 -13.69 -22.00 -16.68
C LYS A 483 -13.20 -23.31 -16.04
N PHE A 484 -13.43 -23.50 -14.74
CA PHE A 484 -12.88 -24.63 -13.99
C PHE A 484 -13.97 -25.38 -13.23
N GLU A 485 -14.07 -26.67 -13.51
CA GLU A 485 -14.94 -27.60 -12.79
C GLU A 485 -14.39 -28.00 -11.43
N LYS A 486 -15.22 -28.64 -10.59
CA LYS A 486 -14.76 -29.21 -9.31
C LYS A 486 -13.65 -30.26 -9.51
N ALA A 487 -13.65 -30.99 -10.62
CA ALA A 487 -12.60 -31.95 -10.96
C ALA A 487 -11.23 -31.28 -11.15
N HIS A 488 -11.20 -30.13 -11.83
CA HIS A 488 -10.00 -29.29 -12.00
C HIS A 488 -9.44 -28.84 -10.65
N VAL A 489 -10.29 -28.32 -9.76
CA VAL A 489 -9.89 -27.91 -8.40
C VAL A 489 -9.34 -29.10 -7.58
N LYS A 490 -9.96 -30.28 -7.69
CA LYS A 490 -9.48 -31.49 -7.00
C LYS A 490 -8.11 -31.92 -7.53
N ARG A 491 -7.92 -31.98 -8.85
CA ARG A 491 -6.64 -32.33 -9.48
C ARG A 491 -5.54 -31.35 -9.08
N PHE A 492 -5.82 -30.05 -9.11
CA PHE A 492 -4.90 -29.02 -8.63
C PHE A 492 -4.49 -29.24 -7.17
N LYS A 493 -5.46 -29.52 -6.29
CA LYS A 493 -5.19 -29.77 -4.86
C LYS A 493 -4.28 -30.98 -4.69
N THR A 494 -4.58 -32.10 -5.35
CA THR A 494 -3.75 -33.30 -5.33
C THR A 494 -2.34 -33.01 -5.84
N LEU A 495 -2.17 -32.30 -6.95
CA LEU A 495 -0.86 -31.89 -7.45
C LEU A 495 -0.04 -31.07 -6.42
N VAL A 496 -0.67 -30.16 -5.67
CA VAL A 496 0.01 -29.41 -4.60
C VAL A 496 0.44 -30.33 -3.46
N GLU A 497 -0.41 -31.29 -3.08
CA GLU A 497 -0.11 -32.26 -2.03
C GLU A 497 1.01 -33.22 -2.46
N ASP A 498 0.94 -33.78 -3.68
CA ASP A 498 1.97 -34.66 -4.25
C ASP A 498 3.34 -33.96 -4.33
N ILE A 499 3.37 -32.68 -4.73
CA ILE A 499 4.62 -31.88 -4.76
C ILE A 499 5.17 -31.66 -3.34
N LEU A 500 4.30 -31.39 -2.35
CA LEU A 500 4.72 -31.20 -0.95
C LEU A 500 5.24 -32.51 -0.33
N ASP A 501 4.56 -33.62 -0.56
CA ASP A 501 4.95 -34.94 -0.07
C ASP A 501 6.24 -35.41 -0.73
N TRP A 502 6.40 -35.19 -2.04
CA TRP A 502 7.66 -35.46 -2.74
C TRP A 502 8.81 -34.60 -2.20
N LEU A 503 8.58 -33.31 -1.95
CA LEU A 503 9.59 -32.44 -1.34
C LEU A 503 9.99 -32.94 0.06
N ALA A 504 9.02 -33.29 0.90
CA ALA A 504 9.28 -33.82 2.25
C ALA A 504 10.03 -35.15 2.23
N ALA A 505 9.76 -36.03 1.25
CA ALA A 505 10.42 -37.33 1.11
C ALA A 505 11.84 -37.25 0.50
N ASN A 506 12.11 -36.28 -0.37
CA ASN A 506 13.36 -36.20 -1.13
C ASN A 506 14.32 -35.08 -0.66
N HIS A 507 13.83 -34.10 0.11
CA HIS A 507 14.62 -32.94 0.52
C HIS A 507 14.47 -32.62 2.01
N SER A 508 15.52 -32.88 2.78
CA SER A 508 15.64 -32.33 4.14
C SER A 508 15.73 -30.80 4.10
N PRO A 509 14.98 -30.07 4.95
CA PRO A 509 15.14 -28.62 5.09
C PRO A 509 16.60 -28.27 5.43
N ARG A 510 17.15 -27.28 4.71
CA ARG A 510 18.49 -26.73 4.97
C ARG A 510 18.35 -25.33 5.57
N SER A 511 19.24 -24.96 6.50
CA SER A 511 19.30 -23.58 6.97
C SER A 511 19.72 -22.67 5.82
N MET A 512 19.18 -21.45 5.77
CA MET A 512 19.59 -20.47 4.74
C MET A 512 21.09 -20.18 4.83
N THR A 513 21.65 -20.14 6.05
CA THR A 513 23.08 -19.96 6.30
C THR A 513 23.94 -21.06 5.65
N SER A 514 23.46 -22.31 5.58
CA SER A 514 24.18 -23.41 4.91
C SER A 514 24.17 -23.34 3.36
N LEU A 515 23.36 -22.44 2.79
CA LEU A 515 23.29 -22.17 1.35
C LEU A 515 24.10 -20.92 0.95
N MET A 516 24.73 -20.24 1.91
CA MET A 516 25.59 -19.09 1.67
C MET A 516 27.02 -19.52 1.35
N LEU A 517 27.71 -18.78 0.48
CA LEU A 517 29.10 -19.02 0.14
C LEU A 517 30.01 -18.79 1.35
N GLU A 518 30.91 -19.74 1.60
CA GLU A 518 31.95 -19.60 2.63
C GLU A 518 32.87 -18.41 2.32
N GLU A 519 33.26 -17.65 3.35
CA GLU A 519 34.00 -16.40 3.16
C GLU A 519 35.42 -16.61 2.63
N CYS A 520 35.98 -17.80 2.83
CA CYS A 520 37.25 -18.23 2.24
C CYS A 520 37.12 -18.71 0.78
N SER A 521 35.91 -18.79 0.22
CA SER A 521 35.69 -19.24 -1.15
C SER A 521 36.15 -18.18 -2.16
N PRO A 522 36.92 -18.54 -3.21
CA PRO A 522 37.24 -17.62 -4.30
C PRO A 522 36.00 -17.00 -4.95
N LEU A 523 34.92 -17.79 -5.06
CA LEU A 523 33.64 -17.33 -5.60
C LEU A 523 32.98 -16.27 -4.70
N PHE A 524 33.07 -16.42 -3.37
CA PHE A 524 32.61 -15.36 -2.45
C PHE A 524 33.40 -14.07 -2.66
N ALA A 525 34.74 -14.16 -2.71
CA ALA A 525 35.60 -12.98 -2.88
C ALA A 525 35.30 -12.21 -4.18
N GLU A 526 35.11 -12.93 -5.30
CA GLU A 526 34.72 -12.35 -6.59
C GLU A 526 33.35 -11.65 -6.52
N GLU A 527 32.32 -12.37 -6.10
CA GLU A 527 30.94 -11.89 -6.00
C GLU A 527 30.81 -10.69 -5.03
N TRP A 528 31.54 -10.74 -3.92
CA TRP A 528 31.62 -9.67 -2.94
C TRP A 528 32.27 -8.42 -3.52
N GLN A 529 33.42 -8.56 -4.19
CA GLN A 529 34.10 -7.43 -4.82
C GLN A 529 33.22 -6.75 -5.88
N GLN A 530 32.50 -7.53 -6.70
CA GLN A 530 31.57 -7.00 -7.70
C GLN A 530 30.38 -6.28 -7.05
N THR A 531 29.80 -6.85 -5.99
CA THR A 531 28.70 -6.23 -5.23
C THR A 531 29.12 -4.90 -4.58
N CYS A 532 30.33 -4.85 -4.00
CA CYS A 532 30.92 -3.63 -3.45
C CYS A 532 31.14 -2.55 -4.53
N LYS A 533 31.64 -2.92 -5.71
CA LYS A 533 31.83 -1.99 -6.84
C LYS A 533 30.52 -1.32 -7.25
N GLN A 534 29.43 -2.10 -7.40
CA GLN A 534 28.13 -1.54 -7.79
C GLN A 534 27.53 -0.60 -6.74
N ARG A 535 27.66 -0.92 -5.45
CA ARG A 535 27.06 -0.10 -4.38
C ARG A 535 27.67 1.29 -4.21
N ARG A 536 28.94 1.49 -4.55
CA ARG A 536 29.62 2.81 -4.50
C ARG A 536 28.93 3.86 -5.38
N GLY A 537 28.35 3.46 -6.52
CA GLY A 537 27.60 4.38 -7.39
C GLY A 537 26.19 4.72 -6.89
N ALA A 538 25.55 3.84 -6.10
CA ALA A 538 24.15 3.98 -5.72
C ALA A 538 23.90 4.82 -4.44
N GLN A 539 24.88 4.90 -3.54
CA GLN A 539 24.68 5.54 -2.23
C GLN A 539 24.49 7.08 -2.29
N ALA A 540 24.99 7.74 -3.33
CA ALA A 540 24.92 9.20 -3.45
C ALA A 540 23.49 9.79 -3.58
N ALA A 541 22.51 8.99 -4.02
CA ALA A 541 21.21 9.51 -4.46
C ALA A 541 20.08 9.54 -3.38
N SER A 542 20.33 9.10 -2.14
CA SER A 542 19.25 8.72 -1.20
C SER A 542 18.95 9.71 -0.05
N LEU A 543 19.48 10.93 -0.05
CA LEU A 543 19.59 11.74 1.18
C LEU A 543 18.38 12.61 1.61
N GLN A 544 17.27 12.68 0.86
CA GLN A 544 16.26 13.75 1.07
C GLN A 544 14.79 13.33 1.32
N ALA A 545 14.50 12.11 1.82
CA ALA A 545 13.12 11.68 2.14
C ALA A 545 12.85 11.60 3.68
N PRO A 546 12.06 12.52 4.29
CA PRO A 546 11.95 12.60 5.76
C PRO A 546 11.05 11.55 6.46
N GLN A 547 11.51 11.15 7.64
CA GLN A 547 10.77 10.82 8.89
C GLN A 547 9.66 9.75 8.95
N ARG A 548 9.00 9.33 7.86
CA ARG A 548 7.87 8.36 7.97
C ARG A 548 8.27 7.05 8.67
N TRP A 549 9.46 6.54 8.38
CA TRP A 549 9.98 5.32 9.00
C TRP A 549 10.31 5.49 10.49
N GLN A 550 10.68 6.71 10.94
CA GLN A 550 11.00 6.97 12.35
C GLN A 550 9.75 6.91 13.21
N VAL A 551 8.64 7.52 12.78
CA VAL A 551 7.35 7.42 13.49
C VAL A 551 6.89 5.96 13.58
N GLN A 552 7.11 5.19 12.51
CA GLN A 552 6.81 3.76 12.48
C GLN A 552 7.73 2.95 13.40
N SER A 553 9.03 3.24 13.42
CA SER A 553 10.01 2.54 14.24
C SER A 553 9.83 2.85 15.72
N SER A 554 9.60 4.11 16.10
CA SER A 554 9.23 4.52 17.45
C SER A 554 7.99 3.80 17.98
N LYS A 555 6.98 3.58 17.13
CA LYS A 555 5.80 2.77 17.48
C LYS A 555 6.17 1.29 17.70
N ILE A 556 7.00 0.71 16.85
CA ILE A 556 7.44 -0.69 17.01
C ILE A 556 8.29 -0.84 18.28
N ARG A 557 9.17 0.12 18.59
CA ARG A 557 9.93 0.17 19.84
C ARG A 557 9.00 0.19 21.07
N GLN A 558 7.93 0.98 21.01
CA GLN A 558 6.89 1.00 22.04
C GLN A 558 6.13 -0.34 22.14
N GLU A 559 5.80 -0.99 21.00
CA GLU A 559 5.19 -2.33 20.97
C GLU A 559 6.10 -3.42 21.57
N LEU A 560 7.43 -3.22 21.51
CA LEU A 560 8.45 -4.15 22.01
C LEU A 560 8.98 -3.79 23.41
N GLY A 561 8.53 -2.67 24.00
CA GLY A 561 8.99 -2.22 25.32
C GLY A 561 10.44 -1.70 25.37
N VAL A 562 11.05 -1.35 24.22
CA VAL A 562 12.46 -0.95 24.13
C VAL A 562 12.64 0.57 23.99
N GLY A 563 13.76 1.10 24.51
CA GLY A 563 14.07 2.52 24.47
C GLY A 563 14.30 3.05 23.04
N GLN A 564 14.06 4.34 22.80
CA GLN A 564 14.18 4.95 21.47
C GLN A 564 15.62 4.99 20.94
N SER A 565 16.61 5.16 21.83
CA SER A 565 18.04 5.18 21.50
C SER A 565 18.73 3.82 21.63
N THR A 566 18.02 2.77 22.05
CA THR A 566 18.65 1.49 22.41
C THR A 566 18.94 0.65 21.17
N GLN A 567 20.20 0.56 20.81
CA GLN A 567 20.72 -0.33 19.77
C GLN A 567 21.28 -1.57 20.48
N LEU A 568 20.99 -2.75 19.94
CA LEU A 568 21.46 -4.04 20.48
C LEU A 568 22.43 -4.72 19.49
N TRP A 569 22.18 -4.53 18.20
CA TRP A 569 23.02 -5.04 17.13
C TRP A 569 23.97 -3.95 16.63
N THR A 570 23.43 -2.79 16.20
CA THR A 570 24.23 -1.82 15.42
C THR A 570 25.17 -0.94 16.24
N SER A 571 25.18 -1.11 17.56
CA SER A 571 26.11 -0.48 18.51
C SER A 571 27.27 -1.38 18.93
N HIS A 572 27.28 -2.66 18.55
CA HIS A 572 28.34 -3.59 18.99
C HIS A 572 29.64 -3.31 18.22
N PRO A 573 30.78 -3.06 18.89
CA PRO A 573 32.02 -2.63 18.22
C PRO A 573 32.60 -3.68 17.27
N ASP A 574 32.47 -4.97 17.61
CA ASP A 574 33.03 -6.07 16.81
C ASP A 574 32.15 -6.49 15.61
N LEU A 575 31.01 -5.83 15.38
CA LEU A 575 30.16 -6.05 14.20
C LEU A 575 30.54 -5.07 13.08
N LYS A 576 31.00 -5.64 11.97
CA LYS A 576 31.46 -4.97 10.74
C LYS A 576 30.30 -4.45 9.90
N LEU A 577 29.09 -5.00 10.05
CA LEU A 577 27.92 -4.72 9.21
C LEU A 577 28.28 -4.82 7.71
N ALA A 578 28.95 -5.89 7.31
CA ALA A 578 29.68 -5.93 6.05
C ALA A 578 28.76 -5.72 4.85
N GLY A 579 29.12 -4.75 3.99
CA GLY A 579 28.37 -4.36 2.79
C GLY A 579 27.05 -3.61 3.06
N VAL A 580 26.66 -3.40 4.31
CA VAL A 580 25.42 -2.70 4.70
C VAL A 580 25.56 -1.19 4.44
N PRO A 581 24.54 -0.48 3.90
CA PRO A 581 24.61 0.97 3.75
C PRO A 581 24.43 1.65 5.12
N GLU A 582 25.36 2.54 5.50
CA GLU A 582 25.41 3.19 6.82
C GLU A 582 24.33 4.27 7.08
N ASN A 583 23.12 4.11 6.54
CA ASN A 583 22.03 5.03 6.85
C ASN A 583 21.26 4.59 8.12
N ALA A 584 20.79 5.58 8.89
CA ALA A 584 20.10 5.36 10.15
C ALA A 584 18.84 4.47 10.04
N ARG A 585 18.14 4.48 8.88
CA ARG A 585 16.97 3.62 8.63
C ARG A 585 17.37 2.14 8.62
N VAL A 586 18.44 1.80 7.92
CA VAL A 586 18.92 0.42 7.82
C VAL A 586 19.41 -0.07 9.18
N LYS A 587 20.15 0.77 9.93
CA LYS A 587 20.56 0.41 11.29
C LYS A 587 19.35 0.11 12.20
N GLU A 588 18.34 0.99 12.18
CA GLU A 588 17.07 0.77 12.91
C GLU A 588 16.33 -0.52 12.48
N VAL A 589 16.32 -0.85 11.19
CA VAL A 589 15.69 -2.09 10.70
C VAL A 589 16.40 -3.34 11.23
N LEU A 590 17.73 -3.32 11.33
CA LEU A 590 18.52 -4.43 11.88
C LEU A 590 18.27 -4.60 13.40
N ASP A 591 18.33 -3.51 14.18
CA ASP A 591 18.06 -3.57 15.61
C ASP A 591 16.63 -4.07 15.90
N LEU A 592 15.63 -3.53 15.18
CA LEU A 592 14.23 -3.97 15.33
C LEU A 592 14.00 -5.43 14.93
N ALA A 593 14.77 -5.96 13.99
CA ALA A 593 14.73 -7.37 13.64
C ALA A 593 15.26 -8.25 14.78
N VAL A 594 16.38 -7.86 15.42
CA VAL A 594 16.96 -8.61 16.56
C VAL A 594 16.01 -8.58 17.77
N TYR A 595 15.44 -7.42 18.12
CA TYR A 595 14.42 -7.34 19.17
C TYR A 595 13.17 -8.19 18.86
N GLY A 596 12.70 -8.13 17.61
CA GLY A 596 11.54 -8.90 17.16
C GLY A 596 11.80 -10.41 17.05
N TYR A 597 13.06 -10.81 16.84
CA TYR A 597 13.48 -12.19 16.76
C TYR A 597 13.71 -12.79 18.15
N LEU A 598 14.53 -12.18 18.99
CA LEU A 598 14.85 -12.69 20.34
C LEU A 598 13.63 -12.63 21.28
N GLY A 599 12.89 -11.52 21.23
CA GLY A 599 11.84 -11.15 22.18
C GLY A 599 12.33 -10.05 23.13
N SER A 600 11.39 -9.25 23.66
CA SER A 600 11.65 -8.12 24.55
C SER A 600 12.52 -8.50 25.75
N ASP A 601 12.16 -9.58 26.43
CA ASP A 601 12.66 -9.87 27.77
C ASP A 601 14.12 -10.33 27.70
N LEU A 602 14.42 -11.21 26.75
CA LEU A 602 15.78 -11.67 26.47
C LEU A 602 16.67 -10.53 25.95
N ALA A 603 16.16 -9.69 25.05
CA ALA A 603 16.91 -8.52 24.58
C ALA A 603 17.20 -7.52 25.71
N CYS A 604 16.24 -7.27 26.61
CA CYS A 604 16.44 -6.44 27.80
C CYS A 604 17.44 -7.07 28.79
N GLN A 605 17.47 -8.40 28.93
CA GLN A 605 18.48 -9.10 29.74
C GLN A 605 19.89 -8.91 29.16
N LEU A 606 20.07 -9.06 27.84
CA LEU A 606 21.35 -8.85 27.16
C LEU A 606 21.84 -7.40 27.27
N LEU A 607 20.92 -6.42 27.33
CA LEU A 607 21.24 -5.00 27.54
C LEU A 607 21.51 -4.64 29.01
N ALA A 608 20.88 -5.34 29.96
CA ALA A 608 21.06 -5.12 31.40
C ALA A 608 22.28 -5.86 31.97
N GLY A 609 22.67 -6.97 31.36
CA GLY A 609 23.95 -7.63 31.59
C GLY A 609 25.09 -6.67 31.25
N ARG A 610 25.86 -6.24 32.26
CA ARG A 610 27.01 -5.33 32.05
C ARG A 610 28.16 -5.96 31.27
N GLN A 611 28.15 -7.28 31.11
CA GLN A 611 28.83 -7.93 29.99
C GLN A 611 27.90 -7.78 28.80
N ALA A 612 28.21 -6.82 27.92
CA ALA A 612 27.67 -6.81 26.58
C ALA A 612 27.85 -8.23 26.03
N ALA A 613 26.76 -8.86 25.61
CA ALA A 613 26.82 -10.21 25.08
C ALA A 613 27.78 -10.21 23.90
N ASP A 614 28.86 -10.99 24.03
CA ASP A 614 29.90 -11.16 23.01
C ASP A 614 29.27 -11.23 21.62
N ALA A 615 29.85 -10.53 20.63
CA ALA A 615 29.36 -10.54 19.26
C ALA A 615 29.11 -11.96 18.77
N GLU A 616 29.97 -12.93 19.13
CA GLU A 616 29.80 -14.34 18.77
C GLU A 616 28.60 -14.99 19.48
N ALA A 617 28.33 -14.65 20.74
CA ALA A 617 27.12 -15.09 21.43
C ALA A 617 25.85 -14.49 20.79
N LEU A 618 25.87 -13.20 20.43
CA LEU A 618 24.74 -12.51 19.79
C LEU A 618 24.49 -13.03 18.35
N LYS A 619 25.56 -13.28 17.57
CA LYS A 619 25.51 -13.96 16.26
C LYS A 619 24.95 -15.37 16.37
N SER A 620 25.42 -16.15 17.35
CA SER A 620 24.94 -17.51 17.62
C SER A 620 23.44 -17.52 17.96
N MET A 621 22.99 -16.60 18.82
CA MET A 621 21.57 -16.41 19.14
C MET A 621 20.74 -15.94 17.93
N CYS A 622 21.36 -15.30 16.94
CA CYS A 622 20.74 -14.82 15.70
C CYS A 622 21.12 -15.67 14.47
N SER A 623 21.49 -16.94 14.67
CA SER A 623 22.06 -17.84 13.65
C SER A 623 21.22 -17.96 12.36
N GLU A 624 19.90 -18.00 12.52
CA GLU A 624 18.89 -18.11 11.46
C GLU A 624 18.16 -16.78 11.16
N LEU A 625 18.63 -15.65 11.70
CA LEU A 625 18.01 -14.36 11.47
C LEU A 625 18.51 -13.72 10.16
N PHE A 626 17.61 -13.59 9.19
CA PHE A 626 17.80 -12.78 7.99
C PHE A 626 16.86 -11.58 8.01
N THR A 627 17.32 -10.41 7.56
CA THR A 627 16.53 -9.17 7.55
C THR A 627 16.56 -8.52 6.17
N ASP A 628 15.40 -8.27 5.57
CA ASP A 628 15.33 -7.51 4.31
C ASP A 628 15.44 -6.01 4.61
N ILE A 629 16.65 -5.47 4.47
CA ILE A 629 16.98 -4.07 4.76
C ILE A 629 16.50 -3.07 3.69
N SER A 630 15.98 -3.54 2.54
CA SER A 630 15.35 -2.63 1.58
C SER A 630 13.98 -2.14 2.09
N GLN A 631 13.30 -2.96 2.89
CA GLN A 631 11.92 -2.75 3.31
C GLN A 631 11.75 -1.68 4.40
N ASN A 632 10.50 -1.25 4.60
CA ASN A 632 10.13 -0.38 5.70
C ASN A 632 10.02 -1.18 7.02
N PRO A 633 10.56 -0.69 8.16
CA PRO A 633 10.52 -1.41 9.44
C PRO A 633 9.13 -1.89 9.86
N TYR A 634 8.07 -1.15 9.51
CA TYR A 634 6.67 -1.53 9.78
C TYR A 634 6.25 -2.87 9.19
N ARG A 635 6.89 -3.32 8.10
CA ARG A 635 6.60 -4.62 7.47
C ARG A 635 7.12 -5.80 8.29
N LYS A 636 8.06 -5.58 9.23
CA LYS A 636 8.70 -6.62 10.07
C LYS A 636 9.21 -7.80 9.23
N THR A 637 9.93 -7.47 8.15
CA THR A 637 10.44 -8.38 7.11
C THR A 637 11.77 -8.99 7.50
N PHE A 638 11.70 -9.88 8.49
CA PHE A 638 12.83 -10.68 8.96
C PHE A 638 12.37 -12.12 9.25
N THR A 639 13.32 -13.06 9.23
CA THR A 639 13.06 -14.48 9.55
C THR A 639 12.53 -14.61 10.97
N ARG A 640 11.53 -15.46 11.17
CA ARG A 640 10.96 -15.76 12.49
C ARG A 640 11.63 -16.98 13.11
N LYS A 641 11.47 -17.19 14.44
CA LYS A 641 12.01 -18.38 15.15
C LYS A 641 11.58 -19.73 14.57
N ASN A 642 10.54 -19.79 13.73
CA ASN A 642 10.14 -21.00 13.00
C ASN A 642 10.84 -21.17 11.63
N GLY A 643 11.85 -20.37 11.31
CA GLY A 643 12.64 -20.47 10.07
C GLY A 643 12.03 -19.80 8.84
N HIS A 644 10.81 -19.25 8.93
CA HIS A 644 10.16 -18.65 7.77
C HIS A 644 10.70 -17.24 7.47
N ALA A 645 11.39 -17.10 6.34
CA ALA A 645 11.70 -15.82 5.72
C ALA A 645 10.50 -15.27 4.94
N PRO A 646 10.35 -13.92 4.81
CA PRO A 646 9.35 -13.32 3.94
C PRO A 646 9.68 -13.57 2.45
N CYS A 647 8.66 -13.47 1.59
CA CYS A 647 8.85 -13.60 0.13
C CYS A 647 9.87 -12.58 -0.38
N MET A 648 10.82 -13.06 -1.18
CA MET A 648 11.77 -12.24 -1.90
C MET A 648 11.07 -11.40 -2.98
N THR A 649 11.68 -10.26 -3.31
CA THR A 649 11.22 -9.34 -4.36
C THR A 649 12.42 -8.85 -5.16
N THR A 650 12.18 -8.25 -6.32
CA THR A 650 13.24 -7.68 -7.20
C THR A 650 14.12 -6.62 -6.54
N ALA A 651 13.70 -6.07 -5.39
CA ALA A 651 14.44 -5.11 -4.58
C ALA A 651 14.86 -5.66 -3.20
N THR A 652 14.64 -6.95 -2.90
CA THR A 652 15.00 -7.55 -1.61
C THR A 652 16.50 -7.53 -1.40
N SER A 653 16.94 -7.03 -0.25
CA SER A 653 18.34 -6.92 0.15
C SER A 653 18.49 -7.55 1.53
N PHE A 654 18.77 -8.85 1.59
CA PHE A 654 18.93 -9.54 2.87
C PHE A 654 20.27 -9.25 3.53
N TYR A 655 20.25 -9.03 4.84
CA TYR A 655 21.41 -9.10 5.72
C TYR A 655 21.28 -10.36 6.58
N CYS A 656 22.36 -11.14 6.66
CA CYS A 656 22.50 -12.32 7.49
C CYS A 656 23.22 -11.94 8.77
N HIS A 657 22.56 -12.11 9.92
CA HIS A 657 23.11 -11.70 11.21
C HIS A 657 24.27 -12.61 11.65
N SER A 658 24.16 -13.92 11.42
CA SER A 658 25.18 -14.90 11.82
C SER A 658 26.54 -14.70 11.13
N ARG A 659 26.54 -14.30 9.85
CA ARG A 659 27.73 -13.95 9.08
C ARG A 659 28.04 -12.44 9.06
N ASP A 660 27.27 -11.63 9.78
CA ASP A 660 27.41 -10.16 9.86
C ASP A 660 27.61 -9.48 8.48
N ARG A 661 26.88 -9.94 7.47
CA ARG A 661 27.04 -9.46 6.09
C ARG A 661 25.77 -9.47 5.27
N MET A 662 25.77 -8.65 4.23
CA MET A 662 24.80 -8.76 3.13
C MET A 662 24.86 -10.16 2.49
N VAL A 663 23.68 -10.69 2.17
CA VAL A 663 23.52 -11.84 1.28
C VAL A 663 23.78 -11.36 -0.16
N LEU A 664 24.56 -12.14 -0.90
CA LEU A 664 24.88 -11.88 -2.31
C LEU A 664 23.70 -12.25 -3.24
N PRO A 665 23.52 -11.56 -4.38
CA PRO A 665 22.48 -11.91 -5.34
C PRO A 665 22.57 -13.35 -5.90
N VAL A 666 23.75 -13.97 -5.90
CA VAL A 666 23.92 -15.39 -6.23
C VAL A 666 23.44 -16.32 -5.11
N GLU A 667 23.70 -15.99 -3.84
CA GLU A 667 23.20 -16.74 -2.68
C GLU A 667 21.67 -16.69 -2.60
N MET A 668 21.08 -15.55 -3.00
CA MET A 668 19.63 -15.41 -3.17
C MET A 668 19.04 -16.42 -4.17
N LEU A 669 19.77 -16.81 -5.22
CA LEU A 669 19.33 -17.87 -6.13
C LEU A 669 19.50 -19.27 -5.50
N TYR A 670 20.57 -19.50 -4.72
CA TYR A 670 20.74 -20.76 -3.98
C TYR A 670 19.61 -20.98 -2.95
N PHE A 671 19.10 -19.91 -2.33
CA PHE A 671 17.92 -19.95 -1.45
C PHE A 671 16.63 -20.40 -2.18
N GLN A 672 16.62 -20.40 -3.51
CA GLN A 672 15.51 -20.84 -4.36
C GLN A 672 15.75 -22.23 -4.97
N GLY A 673 16.80 -22.93 -4.54
CA GLY A 673 17.14 -24.27 -5.01
C GLY A 673 17.99 -24.30 -6.29
N HIS A 674 18.52 -23.16 -6.75
CA HIS A 674 19.51 -23.17 -7.82
C HIS A 674 20.81 -23.85 -7.33
N ASP A 675 21.39 -24.69 -8.18
CA ASP A 675 22.62 -25.44 -7.89
C ASP A 675 23.85 -24.52 -7.86
N LEU A 676 24.83 -24.81 -6.99
CA LEU A 676 26.15 -24.16 -6.98
C LEU A 676 26.87 -24.25 -8.33
N ARG A 677 26.54 -25.26 -9.15
CA ARG A 677 27.05 -25.46 -10.53
C ARG A 677 26.42 -24.53 -11.57
N MET A 678 25.45 -23.70 -11.20
CA MET A 678 24.82 -22.72 -12.08
C MET A 678 25.84 -21.71 -12.61
N LYS A 679 25.94 -21.60 -13.94
CA LYS A 679 26.83 -20.64 -14.61
C LYS A 679 26.10 -19.31 -14.79
N ILE A 680 26.54 -18.28 -14.07
CA ILE A 680 26.10 -16.90 -14.28
C ILE A 680 26.95 -16.29 -15.40
N PRO A 681 26.35 -15.67 -16.44
CA PRO A 681 27.13 -14.95 -17.45
C PRO A 681 27.90 -13.79 -16.80
N SER A 682 29.21 -13.71 -17.02
CA SER A 682 30.08 -12.69 -16.41
C SER A 682 29.69 -11.24 -16.75
N GLN A 683 29.00 -11.05 -17.87
CA GLN A 683 28.47 -9.76 -18.30
C GLN A 683 27.15 -9.37 -17.62
N MET A 684 26.51 -10.27 -16.86
CA MET A 684 25.20 -10.02 -16.25
C MET A 684 25.34 -9.04 -15.07
N PRO A 685 24.63 -7.89 -15.08
CA PRO A 685 24.62 -6.98 -13.94
C PRO A 685 24.08 -7.68 -12.68
N ARG A 686 24.73 -7.50 -11.52
CA ARG A 686 24.24 -8.06 -10.25
C ARG A 686 22.87 -7.54 -9.83
N SER A 687 22.46 -6.35 -10.30
CA SER A 687 21.07 -5.86 -10.23
C SER A 687 20.09 -6.72 -11.04
N SER A 688 20.47 -7.19 -12.23
CA SER A 688 19.68 -8.15 -13.02
C SER A 688 19.62 -9.52 -12.34
N LEU A 689 20.73 -9.98 -11.74
CA LEU A 689 20.75 -11.23 -10.96
C LEU A 689 19.87 -11.15 -9.70
N GLN A 690 19.89 -10.02 -9.00
CA GLN A 690 19.01 -9.73 -7.87
C GLN A 690 17.54 -9.63 -8.30
N SER A 691 17.26 -9.04 -9.47
CA SER A 691 15.93 -9.00 -10.05
C SER A 691 15.42 -10.40 -10.41
N LEU A 692 16.28 -11.25 -11.00
CA LEU A 692 15.97 -12.65 -11.31
C LEU A 692 15.64 -13.44 -10.04
N ALA A 693 16.47 -13.33 -8.99
CA ALA A 693 16.15 -13.91 -7.68
C ALA A 693 14.85 -13.30 -7.10
N GLY A 694 14.55 -12.05 -7.37
CA GLY A 694 13.29 -11.42 -7.00
C GLY A 694 12.05 -11.91 -7.76
N GLN A 695 12.23 -12.67 -8.84
CA GLN A 695 11.16 -13.31 -9.64
C GLN A 695 10.89 -14.76 -9.24
N GLY A 696 11.65 -15.30 -8.27
CA GLY A 696 11.48 -16.67 -7.78
C GLY A 696 10.03 -17.00 -7.40
N ILE A 697 9.53 -18.08 -7.98
CA ILE A 697 8.11 -18.47 -7.92
C ILE A 697 7.86 -19.31 -6.66
N CYS A 698 6.92 -18.89 -5.81
CA CYS A 698 6.54 -19.69 -4.64
C CYS A 698 5.73 -20.94 -5.04
N LEU A 699 5.85 -22.01 -4.25
CA LEU A 699 5.33 -23.34 -4.58
C LEU A 699 3.86 -23.39 -5.09
N PRO A 700 2.90 -22.64 -4.52
CA PRO A 700 1.52 -22.63 -5.03
C PRO A 700 1.38 -22.03 -6.43
N VAL A 701 2.24 -21.06 -6.79
CA VAL A 701 2.28 -20.46 -8.12
C VAL A 701 2.99 -21.38 -9.11
N LEU A 702 4.02 -22.12 -8.68
CA LEU A 702 4.62 -23.19 -9.48
C LEU A 702 3.60 -24.29 -9.78
N ALA A 703 2.86 -24.77 -8.76
CA ALA A 703 1.79 -25.73 -8.96
C ALA A 703 0.68 -25.19 -9.86
N THR A 704 0.40 -23.87 -9.83
CA THR A 704 -0.55 -23.23 -10.75
C THR A 704 -0.03 -23.25 -12.19
N LEU A 705 1.26 -22.99 -12.40
CA LEU A 705 1.90 -23.07 -13.71
C LEU A 705 1.87 -24.51 -14.26
N VAL A 706 2.31 -25.49 -13.47
CA VAL A 706 2.30 -26.92 -13.86
C VAL A 706 0.87 -27.37 -14.17
N PHE A 707 -0.09 -27.01 -13.32
CA PHE A 707 -1.50 -27.30 -13.57
C PHE A 707 -2.00 -26.66 -14.87
N CYS A 708 -1.71 -25.39 -15.13
CA CYS A 708 -2.08 -24.74 -16.40
C CYS A 708 -1.49 -25.51 -17.59
N LEU A 709 -0.20 -25.82 -17.57
CA LEU A 709 0.49 -26.55 -18.65
C LEU A 709 -0.08 -27.97 -18.89
N GLN A 710 -0.47 -28.67 -17.82
CA GLN A 710 -1.13 -29.99 -17.90
C GLN A 710 -2.57 -29.91 -18.45
N ASN A 711 -3.28 -28.79 -18.30
CA ASN A 711 -4.64 -28.62 -18.85
C ASN A 711 -4.63 -27.99 -20.25
N THR A 712 -3.47 -27.51 -20.74
CA THR A 712 -3.28 -27.04 -22.12
C THR A 712 -2.49 -28.04 -22.98
N ASP A 713 -2.39 -29.30 -22.54
CA ASP A 713 -1.60 -30.38 -23.16
C ASP A 713 -0.14 -29.98 -23.51
N SER A 714 0.38 -28.96 -22.82
CA SER A 714 1.69 -28.34 -23.07
C SER A 714 2.79 -28.96 -22.23
N LEU A 715 2.42 -29.74 -21.22
CA LEU A 715 3.28 -30.63 -20.46
C LEU A 715 2.60 -32.02 -20.42
N PRO A 716 3.21 -33.08 -20.98
CA PRO A 716 2.66 -34.42 -20.86
C PRO A 716 2.60 -34.84 -19.40
N VAL A 717 1.51 -35.54 -19.04
CA VAL A 717 1.20 -36.02 -17.68
C VAL A 717 2.03 -37.24 -17.32
#